data_AF-A0A5N3PJ58-F1
#
_entry.id   AF-A0A5N3PJ58-F1
#
_cell.length_a   1.000
_cell.length_b   1.000
_cell.length_c   1.000
_cell.angle_alpha   90.00
_cell.angle_beta   90.00
_cell.angle_gamma   90.00
#
_symmetry.space_group_name_H-M   'P 1'
#
loop_
_entity.id
_entity.type
_entity.pdbx_description
1 polymer ?
#
loop_
_entity_poly.entity_id
_entity_poly.type
_entity_poly.pdbx_seq_one_letter_code
_entity_poly.pdbx_strand_id
1 'polypeptide(L)'
;MISIVLYGRNDNYGYNLHKRAALSLNCMAEVLSDPADEILFVDYNTPDDFPTFPEAIQDTLTDKAKRHLRILRVRPSVHARFASRTHLVALEPVARNVAVRRSNPANRWILSTNTDMVFVPRKGQSLSETVRDLPKGHYGIPRFEVPETLWESVDRLNARAVIEAFDRWGWDLHLNEIVAGMSPFLFDGPGDFQLMERADLFAFHGFHEEMLLGWHVDANIAKRFSMVYGHVGDLSAQIFGYHCDHTRQVTPAHRRDAVENNPEEFFHRVERPELPEQAESWGCPADEVEEVRLEGATGGVFIDTLNALLKTPLSTPLQRSYTPDFYDRCGYAPEHVLPFLIDLFASMPRTCSVAWFGQRGRMFELFVEAWAGLGFTSPILIAGELATLGNLEGEAHVNLLTLEEVEATADAFIFDFARENGEPLIPVPHEHDWLLARAMLSCFHRLVDAEEERQRQKEMPRRFIGINAIHNRFERAFSSHINVARTPFSVRIRHGFINPPNLDEAGVEWLPNMLPGTAGVRDGKIIRSRSNTAGHVTYGPYAHPLPGKYKVSIDLEYDRISAPGENGIEQAVRRVLGNVGNRFPYGPVDWKKSAMSAQRLDVNIEIAAGDDVITSLQLNGIDVATSSYSLVFDVASALSMSGTPDAIEVRIHSNGAAEFRVTRVVAQRLGPQAPLSHRIKRLSPAFSKEH
;
A
#
# COMPACT_ATOMS: atom_id res chain seq x y z
N MET A 1 -28.80 17.32 -26.83
CA MET A 1 -27.40 17.31 -26.39
C MET A 1 -27.16 16.14 -25.46
N ILE A 2 -25.90 15.73 -25.31
CA ILE A 2 -25.53 14.41 -24.80
C ILE A 2 -24.47 14.50 -23.69
N SER A 3 -24.66 13.72 -22.63
CA SER A 3 -23.62 13.42 -21.66
C SER A 3 -23.17 11.98 -21.86
N ILE A 4 -21.90 11.77 -22.21
CA ILE A 4 -21.31 10.43 -22.26
C ILE A 4 -20.88 10.09 -20.84
N VAL A 5 -21.28 8.93 -20.32
CA VAL A 5 -20.94 8.46 -18.97
C VAL A 5 -20.15 7.17 -19.03
N LEU A 6 -19.00 7.17 -18.38
CA LEU A 6 -18.13 6.03 -18.23
C LEU A 6 -17.41 6.07 -16.87
N TYR A 7 -16.74 4.99 -16.52
CA TYR A 7 -16.04 4.86 -15.25
C TYR A 7 -14.76 4.05 -15.42
N GLY A 8 -13.88 4.14 -14.44
CA GLY A 8 -12.68 3.33 -14.37
C GLY A 8 -11.93 3.57 -13.08
N ARG A 9 -10.74 2.96 -12.99
CA ARG A 9 -9.85 3.05 -11.84
C ARG A 9 -8.41 3.09 -12.35
N ASN A 10 -7.53 3.76 -11.59
CA ASN A 10 -6.11 3.82 -11.91
C ASN A 10 -5.36 2.53 -11.50
N ASP A 11 -5.60 1.42 -12.21
CA ASP A 11 -5.03 0.09 -11.89
C ASP A 11 -4.55 -0.72 -13.11
N ASN A 12 -4.51 -0.12 -14.30
CA ASN A 12 -4.12 -0.76 -15.57
C ASN A 12 -4.92 -2.03 -15.94
N TYR A 13 -6.22 -2.07 -15.62
CA TYR A 13 -7.14 -3.18 -15.92
C TYR A 13 -7.08 -3.67 -17.38
N GLY A 14 -6.85 -4.98 -17.55
CA GLY A 14 -6.96 -5.66 -18.85
C GLY A 14 -5.90 -5.26 -19.87
N TYR A 15 -4.64 -5.09 -19.48
CA TYR A 15 -3.50 -4.77 -20.36
C TYR A 15 -3.58 -3.41 -21.09
N ASN A 16 -2.57 -2.54 -20.90
CA ASN A 16 -2.43 -1.25 -21.62
C ASN A 16 -3.70 -0.36 -21.59
N LEU A 17 -4.40 -0.35 -20.44
CA LEU A 17 -5.59 0.46 -20.21
C LEU A 17 -5.34 1.93 -20.54
N HIS A 18 -4.13 2.44 -20.22
CA HIS A 18 -3.74 3.82 -20.44
C HIS A 18 -3.89 4.22 -21.91
N LYS A 19 -3.47 3.35 -22.85
CA LYS A 19 -3.62 3.64 -24.29
C LYS A 19 -5.07 3.52 -24.74
N ARG A 20 -5.78 2.47 -24.33
CA ARG A 20 -7.19 2.28 -24.73
C ARG A 20 -8.07 3.43 -24.26
N ALA A 21 -8.00 3.79 -22.98
CA ALA A 21 -8.79 4.86 -22.42
C ALA A 21 -8.50 6.21 -23.06
N ALA A 22 -7.23 6.56 -23.27
CA ALA A 22 -6.87 7.79 -23.96
C ALA A 22 -7.42 7.83 -25.39
N LEU A 23 -7.29 6.71 -26.11
CA LEU A 23 -7.80 6.56 -27.47
C LEU A 23 -9.33 6.73 -27.51
N SER A 24 -10.07 6.05 -26.64
CA SER A 24 -11.52 6.15 -26.54
C SER A 24 -11.97 7.57 -26.18
N LEU A 25 -11.40 8.17 -25.13
CA LEU A 25 -11.73 9.53 -24.69
C LEU A 25 -11.48 10.57 -25.78
N ASN A 26 -10.35 10.46 -26.49
CA ASN A 26 -10.02 11.35 -27.60
C ASN A 26 -10.99 11.19 -28.77
N CYS A 27 -11.34 9.95 -29.14
CA CYS A 27 -12.28 9.69 -30.22
C CYS A 27 -13.71 10.12 -29.87
N MET A 28 -14.16 9.84 -28.64
CA MET A 28 -15.45 10.30 -28.12
C MET A 28 -15.54 11.83 -28.18
N ALA A 29 -14.52 12.54 -27.72
CA ALA A 29 -14.49 14.00 -27.82
C ALA A 29 -14.48 14.51 -29.27
N GLU A 30 -13.79 13.82 -30.19
CA GLU A 30 -13.75 14.21 -31.60
C GLU A 30 -15.15 14.15 -32.25
N VAL A 31 -16.00 13.19 -31.88
CA VAL A 31 -17.36 13.06 -32.43
C VAL A 31 -18.41 13.93 -31.73
N LEU A 32 -18.05 14.69 -30.69
CA LEU A 32 -18.93 15.69 -30.07
C LEU A 32 -18.78 17.06 -30.76
N SER A 33 -19.91 17.70 -31.08
CA SER A 33 -19.92 19.01 -31.76
C SER A 33 -20.72 20.10 -31.05
N ASP A 34 -21.54 19.77 -30.04
CA ASP A 34 -22.32 20.78 -29.32
C ASP A 34 -21.56 21.29 -28.07
N PRO A 35 -21.58 22.60 -27.79
CA PRO A 35 -20.91 23.15 -26.60
C PRO A 35 -21.44 22.63 -25.26
N ALA A 36 -22.69 22.12 -25.21
CA ALA A 36 -23.26 21.54 -24.00
C ALA A 36 -22.87 20.07 -23.78
N ASP A 37 -22.26 19.43 -24.78
CA ASP A 37 -21.85 18.04 -24.67
C ASP A 37 -20.69 17.87 -23.70
N GLU A 38 -20.73 16.76 -22.95
CA GLU A 38 -19.74 16.48 -21.92
C GLU A 38 -19.41 14.98 -21.87
N ILE A 39 -18.24 14.69 -21.32
CA ILE A 39 -17.80 13.35 -20.97
C ILE A 39 -17.63 13.32 -19.45
N LEU A 40 -18.44 12.51 -18.77
CA LEU A 40 -18.35 12.27 -17.34
C LEU A 40 -17.56 10.97 -17.13
N PHE A 41 -16.36 11.08 -16.60
CA PHE A 41 -15.55 9.95 -16.19
C PHE A 41 -15.63 9.80 -14.67
N VAL A 42 -16.17 8.70 -14.17
CA VAL A 42 -16.13 8.40 -12.74
C VAL A 42 -14.88 7.62 -12.42
N ASP A 43 -13.92 8.27 -11.75
CA ASP A 43 -12.76 7.60 -11.19
C ASP A 43 -13.16 6.96 -9.86
N TYR A 44 -13.21 5.63 -9.83
CA TYR A 44 -13.82 4.88 -8.75
C TYR A 44 -12.78 4.15 -7.92
N ASN A 45 -12.71 4.50 -6.63
CA ASN A 45 -11.93 3.80 -5.60
C ASN A 45 -10.41 3.77 -5.88
N THR A 46 -9.90 4.66 -6.74
CA THR A 46 -8.45 4.89 -6.83
C THR A 46 -7.92 5.33 -5.46
N PRO A 47 -6.82 4.72 -4.94
CA PRO A 47 -6.24 5.09 -3.67
C PRO A 47 -6.02 6.60 -3.53
N ASP A 48 -6.20 7.15 -2.32
CA ASP A 48 -6.18 8.60 -2.09
C ASP A 48 -4.82 9.25 -2.38
N ASP A 49 -3.75 8.48 -2.30
CA ASP A 49 -2.38 8.89 -2.62
C ASP A 49 -2.05 8.85 -4.11
N PHE A 50 -2.98 8.42 -4.96
CA PHE A 50 -2.81 8.46 -6.41
C PHE A 50 -3.70 9.51 -7.09
N PRO A 51 -3.25 10.08 -8.22
CA PRO A 51 -4.11 10.90 -9.07
C PRO A 51 -5.22 10.03 -9.66
N THR A 52 -6.32 10.66 -10.08
CA THR A 52 -7.36 9.96 -10.85
C THR A 52 -6.76 9.40 -12.13
N PHE A 53 -7.39 8.38 -12.70
CA PHE A 53 -6.91 7.75 -13.91
C PHE A 53 -6.77 8.74 -15.09
N PRO A 54 -7.74 9.63 -15.38
CA PRO A 54 -7.56 10.60 -16.46
C PRO A 54 -6.47 11.65 -16.17
N GLU A 55 -6.22 12.02 -14.91
CA GLU A 55 -5.05 12.84 -14.55
C GLU A 55 -3.73 12.10 -14.82
N ALA A 56 -3.68 10.79 -14.63
CA ALA A 56 -2.48 9.99 -14.86
C ALA A 56 -2.11 9.81 -16.35
N ILE A 57 -3.08 9.99 -17.26
CA ILE A 57 -2.88 9.86 -18.72
C ILE A 57 -3.06 11.19 -19.47
N GLN A 58 -3.18 12.30 -18.75
CA GLN A 58 -3.54 13.61 -19.29
C GLN A 58 -2.61 14.12 -20.40
N ASP A 59 -1.34 13.72 -20.40
CA ASP A 59 -0.33 14.06 -21.40
C ASP A 59 -0.64 13.41 -22.76
N THR A 60 -1.52 12.41 -22.76
CA THR A 60 -1.97 11.66 -23.92
C THR A 60 -3.39 11.99 -24.37
N LEU A 61 -4.02 12.96 -23.70
CA LEU A 61 -5.35 13.47 -24.07
C LEU A 61 -5.23 14.72 -24.94
N THR A 62 -6.07 14.79 -25.97
CA THR A 62 -6.22 15.98 -26.82
C THR A 62 -6.82 17.13 -26.04
N ASP A 63 -6.56 18.37 -26.46
CA ASP A 63 -7.18 19.55 -25.83
C ASP A 63 -8.71 19.49 -25.89
N LYS A 64 -9.27 18.92 -26.97
CA LYS A 64 -10.72 18.75 -27.11
C LYS A 64 -11.25 17.78 -26.05
N ALA A 65 -10.59 16.65 -25.83
CA ALA A 65 -10.96 15.72 -24.77
C ALA A 65 -10.89 16.38 -23.40
N LYS A 66 -9.79 17.09 -23.08
CA LYS A 66 -9.64 17.79 -21.79
C LYS A 66 -10.77 18.79 -21.52
N ARG A 67 -11.27 19.47 -22.56
CA ARG A 67 -12.37 20.43 -22.42
C ARG A 67 -13.73 19.78 -22.12
N HIS A 68 -14.04 18.69 -22.81
CA HIS A 68 -15.30 17.98 -22.58
C HIS A 68 -15.28 17.12 -21.32
N LEU A 69 -14.10 16.75 -20.81
CA LEU A 69 -13.95 15.81 -19.72
C LEU A 69 -14.20 16.46 -18.34
N ARG A 70 -15.10 15.84 -17.60
CA ARG A 70 -15.38 16.05 -16.17
C ARG A 70 -15.04 14.77 -15.44
N ILE A 71 -14.12 14.85 -14.49
CA ILE A 71 -13.70 13.69 -13.71
C ILE A 71 -14.40 13.75 -12.36
N LEU A 72 -15.20 12.75 -12.03
CA LEU A 72 -15.91 12.63 -10.77
C LEU A 72 -15.19 11.58 -9.91
N ARG A 73 -14.51 12.01 -8.85
CA ARG A 73 -13.72 11.11 -8.02
C ARG A 73 -14.57 10.54 -6.89
N VAL A 74 -14.76 9.22 -6.92
CA VAL A 74 -15.36 8.45 -5.82
C VAL A 74 -14.24 7.85 -4.97
N ARG A 75 -14.07 8.40 -3.78
CA ARG A 75 -12.99 8.06 -2.84
C ARG A 75 -13.15 6.63 -2.26
N PRO A 76 -12.05 5.97 -1.81
CA PRO A 76 -12.12 4.63 -1.21
C PRO A 76 -13.08 4.49 -0.02
N SER A 77 -13.25 5.56 0.77
CA SER A 77 -14.21 5.61 1.88
C SER A 77 -15.66 5.34 1.44
N VAL A 78 -16.04 5.78 0.24
CA VAL A 78 -17.36 5.55 -0.34
C VAL A 78 -17.53 4.07 -0.73
N HIS A 79 -16.48 3.47 -1.31
CA HIS A 79 -16.47 2.05 -1.69
C HIS A 79 -16.47 1.11 -0.48
N ALA A 80 -15.86 1.51 0.64
CA ALA A 80 -15.79 0.70 1.86
C ALA A 80 -17.16 0.18 2.35
N ARG A 81 -18.24 0.93 2.09
CA ARG A 81 -19.64 0.55 2.38
C ARG A 81 -20.12 -0.70 1.63
N PHE A 82 -19.46 -1.02 0.52
CA PHE A 82 -19.79 -2.14 -0.36
C PHE A 82 -18.77 -3.29 -0.29
N ALA A 83 -17.59 -3.05 0.28
CA ALA A 83 -16.45 -3.96 0.21
C ALA A 83 -16.72 -5.36 0.78
N SER A 84 -17.66 -5.49 1.72
CA SER A 84 -18.08 -6.80 2.27
C SER A 84 -19.01 -7.60 1.36
N ARG A 85 -19.63 -6.96 0.37
CA ARG A 85 -20.63 -7.54 -0.55
C ARG A 85 -20.08 -7.76 -1.97
N THR A 86 -18.85 -7.35 -2.25
CA THR A 86 -18.26 -7.41 -3.58
C THR A 86 -16.78 -7.76 -3.54
N HIS A 87 -16.31 -8.37 -4.63
CA HIS A 87 -14.89 -8.58 -4.90
C HIS A 87 -14.35 -7.57 -5.92
N LEU A 88 -15.22 -6.74 -6.50
CA LEU A 88 -14.87 -5.76 -7.52
C LEU A 88 -14.37 -4.48 -6.86
N VAL A 89 -13.27 -3.96 -7.40
CA VAL A 89 -12.67 -2.71 -6.94
C VAL A 89 -13.27 -1.47 -7.58
N ALA A 90 -14.09 -1.64 -8.63
CA ALA A 90 -14.87 -0.61 -9.27
C ALA A 90 -16.30 -1.12 -9.51
N LEU A 91 -17.30 -0.35 -9.08
CA LEU A 91 -18.72 -0.77 -9.09
C LEU A 91 -19.49 -0.02 -10.17
N GLU A 92 -19.73 -0.71 -11.29
CA GLU A 92 -20.41 -0.18 -12.46
C GLU A 92 -21.72 0.57 -12.16
N PRO A 93 -22.73 -0.03 -11.50
CA PRO A 93 -24.03 0.63 -11.36
C PRO A 93 -23.93 1.90 -10.50
N VAL A 94 -23.14 1.86 -9.43
CA VAL A 94 -22.90 3.01 -8.54
C VAL A 94 -22.16 4.11 -9.29
N ALA A 95 -21.09 3.77 -10.03
CA ALA A 95 -20.29 4.73 -10.77
C ALA A 95 -21.11 5.42 -11.87
N ARG A 96 -21.88 4.65 -12.67
CA ARG A 96 -22.76 5.20 -13.70
C ARG A 96 -23.81 6.12 -13.10
N ASN A 97 -24.42 5.76 -11.97
CA ASN A 97 -25.39 6.62 -11.28
C ASN A 97 -24.77 7.91 -10.72
N VAL A 98 -23.54 7.86 -10.19
CA VAL A 98 -22.79 9.05 -9.76
C VAL A 98 -22.65 10.05 -10.91
N ALA A 99 -22.30 9.57 -12.11
CA ALA A 99 -22.23 10.38 -13.32
C ALA A 99 -23.60 10.91 -13.75
N VAL A 100 -24.61 10.04 -13.88
CA VAL A 100 -25.96 10.43 -14.32
C VAL A 100 -26.52 11.53 -13.44
N ARG A 101 -26.39 11.43 -12.12
CA ARG A 101 -26.89 12.47 -11.20
C ARG A 101 -26.21 13.82 -11.37
N ARG A 102 -24.94 13.83 -11.75
CA ARG A 102 -24.10 15.02 -11.90
C ARG A 102 -23.99 15.49 -13.36
N SER A 103 -24.71 14.83 -14.27
CA SER A 103 -24.81 15.22 -15.67
C SER A 103 -25.55 16.53 -15.87
N ASN A 104 -25.13 17.28 -16.89
CA ASN A 104 -25.68 18.55 -17.29
C ASN A 104 -27.21 18.44 -17.48
N PRO A 105 -28.02 19.18 -16.72
CA PRO A 105 -29.49 19.11 -16.82
C PRO A 105 -30.04 19.63 -18.15
N ALA A 106 -29.25 20.38 -18.94
CA ALA A 106 -29.62 20.77 -20.29
C ALA A 106 -29.47 19.64 -21.32
N ASN A 107 -28.74 18.57 -20.98
CA ASN A 107 -28.55 17.42 -21.86
C ASN A 107 -29.75 16.48 -21.77
N ARG A 108 -30.33 16.18 -22.92
CA ARG A 108 -31.47 15.25 -23.07
C ARG A 108 -31.01 13.81 -22.96
N TRP A 109 -29.84 13.51 -23.52
CA TRP A 109 -29.37 12.14 -23.69
C TRP A 109 -28.24 11.81 -22.74
N ILE A 110 -28.30 10.61 -22.17
CA ILE A 110 -27.16 9.93 -21.54
C ILE A 110 -26.71 8.83 -22.49
N LEU A 111 -25.43 8.79 -22.84
CA LEU A 111 -24.80 7.62 -23.45
C LEU A 111 -23.96 6.91 -22.39
N SER A 112 -24.44 5.75 -21.95
CA SER A 112 -23.69 4.84 -21.10
C SER A 112 -22.79 3.96 -21.97
N THR A 113 -21.48 3.99 -21.71
CA THR A 113 -20.47 3.24 -22.48
C THR A 113 -19.24 2.90 -21.62
N ASN A 114 -18.22 2.30 -22.22
CA ASN A 114 -17.00 1.82 -21.59
C ASN A 114 -15.74 2.57 -22.10
N THR A 115 -14.60 2.37 -21.43
CA THR A 115 -13.34 3.10 -21.67
C THR A 115 -12.53 2.60 -22.87
N ASP A 116 -13.06 1.65 -23.63
CA ASP A 116 -12.45 0.93 -24.74
C ASP A 116 -13.26 1.04 -26.04
N MET A 117 -14.25 1.94 -26.07
CA MET A 117 -15.10 2.16 -27.23
C MET A 117 -14.65 3.33 -28.11
N VAL A 118 -14.61 3.09 -29.42
CA VAL A 118 -14.49 4.10 -30.48
C VAL A 118 -15.78 4.15 -31.28
N PHE A 119 -16.37 5.35 -31.38
CA PHE A 119 -17.57 5.56 -32.18
C PHE A 119 -17.24 6.13 -33.55
N VAL A 120 -17.82 5.51 -34.58
CA VAL A 120 -17.64 5.88 -35.99
C VAL A 120 -18.98 6.29 -36.58
N PRO A 121 -19.26 7.59 -36.74
CA PRO A 121 -20.45 8.08 -37.40
C PRO A 121 -20.44 7.78 -38.91
N ARG A 122 -21.58 7.35 -39.47
CA ARG A 122 -21.70 6.73 -40.81
C ARG A 122 -22.27 7.64 -41.92
N LYS A 123 -22.60 8.89 -41.61
CA LYS A 123 -23.23 9.84 -42.57
C LYS A 123 -22.60 11.23 -42.57
N GLY A 124 -21.34 11.33 -42.13
CA GLY A 124 -20.64 12.62 -41.98
C GLY A 124 -21.23 13.54 -40.90
N GLN A 125 -22.15 13.03 -40.09
CA GLN A 125 -22.74 13.72 -38.93
C GLN A 125 -21.91 13.43 -37.69
N SER A 126 -21.87 14.37 -36.75
CA SER A 126 -21.34 14.11 -35.41
C SER A 126 -22.29 13.21 -34.61
N LEU A 127 -21.83 12.69 -33.46
CA LEU A 127 -22.70 12.01 -32.51
C LEU A 127 -23.80 12.96 -32.02
N SER A 128 -23.44 14.20 -31.73
CA SER A 128 -24.35 15.24 -31.23
C SER A 128 -25.47 15.57 -32.22
N GLU A 129 -25.13 15.64 -33.52
CA GLU A 129 -26.08 15.86 -34.60
C GLU A 129 -26.98 14.64 -34.80
N THR A 130 -26.41 13.45 -34.75
CA THR A 130 -27.16 12.18 -34.89
C THR A 130 -28.25 12.06 -33.84
N VAL A 131 -27.94 12.37 -32.57
CA VAL A 131 -28.89 12.17 -31.47
C VAL A 131 -29.86 13.33 -31.26
N ARG A 132 -29.60 14.51 -31.83
CA ARG A 132 -30.38 15.74 -31.60
C ARG A 132 -31.87 15.55 -31.83
N ASP A 133 -32.20 14.97 -32.98
CA ASP A 133 -33.59 14.85 -33.47
C ASP A 133 -34.17 13.45 -33.29
N LEU A 134 -33.50 12.58 -32.52
CA LEU A 134 -34.03 11.25 -32.23
C LEU A 134 -35.34 11.35 -31.44
N PRO A 135 -36.33 10.50 -31.75
CA PRO A 135 -37.49 10.29 -30.89
C PRO A 135 -37.07 9.88 -29.47
N LYS A 136 -37.97 10.01 -28.50
CA LYS A 136 -37.71 9.47 -27.15
C LYS A 136 -37.55 7.96 -27.23
N GLY A 137 -36.62 7.40 -26.47
CA GLY A 137 -36.41 5.96 -26.44
C GLY A 137 -35.11 5.52 -25.77
N HIS A 138 -34.83 4.23 -25.94
CA HIS A 138 -33.58 3.59 -25.59
C HIS A 138 -32.97 2.98 -26.87
N TYR A 139 -31.74 3.32 -27.19
CA TYR A 139 -31.10 2.95 -28.46
C TYR A 139 -29.76 2.23 -28.26
N GLY A 140 -29.46 1.30 -29.16
CA GLY A 140 -28.22 0.53 -29.22
C GLY A 140 -27.57 0.56 -30.61
N ILE A 141 -26.31 0.10 -30.69
CA ILE A 141 -25.55 -0.09 -31.94
C ILE A 141 -24.86 -1.46 -31.90
N PRO A 142 -24.46 -2.02 -33.06
CA PRO A 142 -23.60 -3.19 -33.08
C PRO A 142 -22.21 -2.87 -32.54
N ARG A 143 -21.64 -3.85 -31.85
CA ARG A 143 -20.27 -3.87 -31.32
C ARG A 143 -19.37 -4.68 -32.25
N PHE A 144 -18.28 -4.08 -32.72
CA PHE A 144 -17.25 -4.75 -33.51
C PHE A 144 -15.94 -4.84 -32.73
N GLU A 145 -15.29 -6.00 -32.77
CA GLU A 145 -14.01 -6.20 -32.08
C GLU A 145 -12.84 -5.71 -32.93
N VAL A 146 -11.95 -4.94 -32.31
CA VAL A 146 -10.67 -4.55 -32.89
C VAL A 146 -9.55 -5.31 -32.18
N PRO A 147 -8.82 -6.20 -32.86
CA PRO A 147 -7.69 -6.92 -32.28
C PRO A 147 -6.64 -6.00 -31.65
N GLU A 148 -6.04 -6.46 -30.54
CA GLU A 148 -5.07 -5.70 -29.76
C GLU A 148 -3.96 -5.04 -30.58
N THR A 149 -3.29 -5.81 -31.45
CA THR A 149 -2.19 -5.28 -32.25
C THR A 149 -2.63 -4.18 -33.23
N LEU A 150 -3.89 -4.15 -33.66
CA LEU A 150 -4.40 -3.10 -34.55
C LEU A 150 -4.63 -1.81 -33.78
N TRP A 151 -5.40 -1.82 -32.69
CA TRP A 151 -5.60 -0.58 -31.91
C TRP A 151 -4.32 -0.13 -31.20
N GLU A 152 -3.36 -1.02 -30.94
CA GLU A 152 -2.03 -0.64 -30.46
C GLU A 152 -1.19 0.09 -31.52
N SER A 153 -1.49 -0.07 -32.81
CA SER A 153 -0.69 0.52 -33.89
C SER A 153 -0.98 2.00 -34.13
N VAL A 154 -2.14 2.51 -33.68
CA VAL A 154 -2.55 3.89 -33.96
C VAL A 154 -1.99 4.89 -32.95
N ASP A 155 -1.90 6.15 -33.37
CA ASP A 155 -1.56 7.27 -32.51
C ASP A 155 -2.82 7.80 -31.80
N ARG A 156 -2.90 7.59 -30.48
CA ARG A 156 -4.02 8.01 -29.64
C ARG A 156 -4.24 9.53 -29.62
N LEU A 157 -3.25 10.34 -30.00
CA LEU A 157 -3.40 11.80 -30.08
C LEU A 157 -4.09 12.26 -31.38
N ASN A 158 -4.15 11.41 -32.41
CA ASN A 158 -4.81 11.74 -33.68
C ASN A 158 -6.17 11.05 -33.79
N ALA A 159 -7.12 11.47 -32.94
CA ALA A 159 -8.46 10.90 -32.85
C ALA A 159 -9.18 10.76 -34.19
N ARG A 160 -9.06 11.77 -35.07
CA ARG A 160 -9.66 11.74 -36.40
C ARG A 160 -9.10 10.61 -37.26
N ALA A 161 -7.76 10.49 -37.33
CA ALA A 161 -7.13 9.41 -38.08
C ALA A 161 -7.45 8.03 -37.49
N VAL A 162 -7.63 7.92 -36.17
CA VAL A 162 -8.07 6.68 -35.51
C VAL A 162 -9.48 6.29 -35.99
N ILE A 163 -10.43 7.23 -35.94
CA ILE A 163 -11.81 7.01 -36.39
C ILE A 163 -11.84 6.60 -37.87
N GLU A 164 -11.09 7.30 -38.73
CA GLU A 164 -10.97 6.98 -40.15
C GLU A 164 -10.32 5.59 -40.39
N ALA A 165 -9.30 5.25 -39.60
CA ALA A 165 -8.66 3.93 -39.67
C ALA A 165 -9.64 2.82 -39.28
N PHE A 166 -10.40 3.00 -38.20
CA PHE A 166 -11.36 2.01 -37.72
C PHE A 166 -12.52 1.83 -38.70
N ASP A 167 -13.07 2.93 -39.24
CA ASP A 167 -14.10 2.88 -40.28
C ASP A 167 -13.63 2.03 -41.47
N ARG A 168 -12.41 2.30 -41.94
CA ARG A 168 -11.81 1.59 -43.07
C ARG A 168 -11.49 0.13 -42.74
N TRP A 169 -10.82 -0.12 -41.62
CA TRP A 169 -10.42 -1.47 -41.18
C TRP A 169 -11.62 -2.38 -40.95
N GLY A 170 -12.74 -1.83 -40.49
CA GLY A 170 -14.02 -2.55 -40.42
C GLY A 170 -14.34 -3.31 -41.70
N TRP A 171 -14.08 -2.70 -42.86
CA TRP A 171 -14.31 -3.28 -44.18
C TRP A 171 -13.07 -4.00 -44.73
N ASP A 172 -11.92 -3.33 -44.76
CA ASP A 172 -10.68 -3.84 -45.39
C ASP A 172 -10.16 -5.12 -44.70
N LEU A 173 -10.37 -5.23 -43.38
CA LEU A 173 -9.87 -6.32 -42.54
C LEU A 173 -11.00 -7.24 -42.05
N HIS A 174 -12.20 -7.09 -42.60
CA HIS A 174 -13.36 -7.94 -42.30
C HIS A 174 -13.76 -7.97 -40.81
N LEU A 175 -13.68 -6.83 -40.10
CA LEU A 175 -14.03 -6.75 -38.67
C LEU A 175 -15.54 -6.51 -38.43
N ASN A 176 -16.27 -6.03 -39.45
CA ASN A 176 -17.69 -5.69 -39.31
C ASN A 176 -18.59 -6.95 -39.31
N GLU A 177 -18.73 -7.61 -38.16
CA GLU A 177 -19.71 -8.67 -37.92
C GLU A 177 -20.81 -8.19 -36.98
N ILE A 178 -22.04 -8.06 -37.48
CA ILE A 178 -23.19 -7.68 -36.65
C ILE A 178 -23.71 -8.94 -35.96
N VAL A 179 -23.50 -9.02 -34.64
CA VAL A 179 -24.01 -10.10 -33.80
C VAL A 179 -25.31 -9.66 -33.12
N ALA A 180 -26.40 -10.35 -33.41
CA ALA A 180 -27.71 -10.08 -32.81
C ALA A 180 -27.77 -10.58 -31.36
N GLY A 181 -28.35 -9.76 -30.48
CA GLY A 181 -28.62 -10.07 -29.08
C GLY A 181 -30.02 -10.67 -28.86
N MET A 182 -30.34 -10.97 -27.60
CA MET A 182 -31.69 -11.38 -27.20
C MET A 182 -32.57 -10.19 -26.83
N SER A 183 -33.87 -10.29 -27.12
CA SER A 183 -34.84 -9.28 -26.68
C SER A 183 -34.80 -9.08 -25.15
N PRO A 184 -34.81 -7.82 -24.64
CA PRO A 184 -35.09 -6.60 -25.40
C PRO A 184 -33.89 -5.90 -26.03
N PHE A 185 -32.65 -6.37 -25.82
CA PHE A 185 -31.46 -5.80 -26.43
C PHE A 185 -31.24 -6.33 -27.86
N LEU A 186 -30.78 -5.47 -28.77
CA LEU A 186 -30.68 -5.80 -30.20
C LEU A 186 -29.37 -6.50 -30.59
N PHE A 187 -28.29 -6.19 -29.89
CA PHE A 187 -26.94 -6.60 -30.26
C PHE A 187 -26.22 -7.26 -29.08
N ASP A 188 -25.20 -8.04 -29.38
CA ASP A 188 -24.26 -8.54 -28.38
C ASP A 188 -23.50 -7.40 -27.68
N GLY A 189 -23.13 -7.60 -26.42
CA GLY A 189 -22.48 -6.58 -25.59
C GLY A 189 -23.27 -5.27 -25.45
N PRO A 190 -24.54 -5.30 -24.99
CA PRO A 190 -25.39 -4.11 -25.01
C PRO A 190 -24.87 -2.96 -24.13
N GLY A 191 -24.03 -3.23 -23.12
CA GLY A 191 -23.42 -2.21 -22.25
C GLY A 191 -22.42 -1.28 -22.93
N ASP A 192 -21.87 -1.64 -24.09
CA ASP A 192 -20.89 -0.80 -24.79
C ASP A 192 -21.51 0.45 -25.41
N PHE A 193 -22.83 0.45 -25.65
CA PHE A 193 -23.56 1.62 -26.08
C PHE A 193 -25.04 1.51 -25.70
N GLN A 194 -25.44 2.31 -24.70
CA GLN A 194 -26.85 2.49 -24.34
C GLN A 194 -27.18 3.99 -24.29
N LEU A 195 -27.90 4.46 -25.31
CA LEU A 195 -28.37 5.83 -25.39
C LEU A 195 -29.78 5.93 -24.80
N MET A 196 -29.93 6.69 -23.72
CA MET A 196 -31.16 6.77 -22.93
C MET A 196 -31.55 8.22 -22.65
N GLU A 197 -32.85 8.48 -22.52
CA GLU A 197 -33.35 9.77 -22.02
C GLU A 197 -32.88 10.00 -20.58
N ARG A 198 -32.22 11.14 -20.35
CA ARG A 198 -31.77 11.55 -19.02
C ARG A 198 -32.95 11.64 -18.04
N ALA A 199 -34.08 12.18 -18.48
CA ALA A 199 -35.27 12.33 -17.64
C ALA A 199 -35.79 10.98 -17.12
N ASP A 200 -35.69 9.93 -17.93
CA ASP A 200 -36.14 8.60 -17.54
C ASP A 200 -35.20 7.94 -16.54
N LEU A 201 -33.89 8.12 -16.69
CA LEU A 201 -32.94 7.65 -15.68
C LEU A 201 -33.21 8.29 -14.31
N PHE A 202 -33.60 9.56 -14.27
CA PHE A 202 -34.03 10.19 -13.01
C PHE A 202 -35.37 9.65 -12.52
N ALA A 203 -36.34 9.43 -13.42
CA ALA A 203 -37.66 8.89 -13.06
C ALA A 203 -37.60 7.44 -12.54
N PHE A 204 -36.67 6.64 -13.06
CA PHE A 204 -36.52 5.22 -12.71
C PHE A 204 -35.43 4.95 -11.67
N HIS A 205 -34.76 6.01 -11.22
CA HIS A 205 -33.66 5.98 -10.25
C HIS A 205 -32.39 5.26 -10.75
N GLY A 206 -32.09 5.35 -12.05
CA GLY A 206 -30.83 4.93 -12.65
C GLY A 206 -30.64 3.41 -12.75
N PHE A 207 -29.38 2.99 -12.69
CA PHE A 207 -28.94 1.59 -12.66
C PHE A 207 -29.15 0.98 -11.27
N HIS A 208 -29.44 -0.31 -11.16
CA HIS A 208 -29.71 -0.96 -9.87
C HIS A 208 -28.41 -1.15 -9.04
N GLU A 209 -28.28 -0.44 -7.91
CA GLU A 209 -27.01 -0.39 -7.16
C GLU A 209 -26.71 -1.62 -6.29
N GLU A 210 -27.65 -2.54 -6.16
CA GLU A 210 -27.42 -3.84 -5.51
C GLU A 210 -26.73 -4.84 -6.44
N MET A 211 -26.55 -4.50 -7.73
CA MET A 211 -25.84 -5.32 -8.73
C MET A 211 -24.30 -5.24 -8.57
N LEU A 212 -23.80 -5.68 -7.41
CA LEU A 212 -22.42 -5.47 -6.96
C LEU A 212 -21.42 -6.52 -7.45
N LEU A 213 -21.85 -7.54 -8.19
CA LEU A 213 -21.02 -8.69 -8.55
C LEU A 213 -20.54 -8.67 -10.02
N GLY A 214 -20.90 -7.64 -10.78
CA GLY A 214 -20.56 -7.51 -12.19
C GLY A 214 -21.49 -8.33 -13.10
N TRP A 215 -21.40 -8.08 -14.41
CA TRP A 215 -22.29 -8.61 -15.44
C TRP A 215 -23.77 -8.20 -15.28
N HIS A 216 -24.50 -8.21 -16.40
CA HIS A 216 -25.96 -7.99 -16.52
C HIS A 216 -26.51 -6.62 -16.13
N VAL A 217 -25.69 -5.66 -15.70
CA VAL A 217 -26.14 -4.30 -15.33
C VAL A 217 -26.79 -3.58 -16.52
N ASP A 218 -26.19 -3.74 -17.69
CA ASP A 218 -26.65 -3.29 -19.00
C ASP A 218 -27.93 -4.01 -19.45
N ALA A 219 -28.02 -5.32 -19.24
CA ALA A 219 -29.22 -6.10 -19.52
C ALA A 219 -30.39 -5.68 -18.61
N ASN A 220 -30.14 -5.39 -17.33
CA ASN A 220 -31.13 -4.91 -16.36
C ASN A 220 -31.74 -3.58 -16.81
N ILE A 221 -30.90 -2.59 -17.15
CA ILE A 221 -31.42 -1.29 -17.57
C ILE A 221 -32.18 -1.41 -18.90
N ALA A 222 -31.70 -2.24 -19.84
CA ALA A 222 -32.40 -2.52 -21.09
C ALA A 222 -33.79 -3.14 -20.85
N LYS A 223 -33.90 -4.09 -19.92
CA LYS A 223 -35.17 -4.68 -19.48
C LYS A 223 -36.14 -3.65 -18.93
N ARG A 224 -35.66 -2.74 -18.08
CA ARG A 224 -36.49 -1.68 -17.49
C ARG A 224 -37.03 -0.74 -18.55
N PHE A 225 -36.15 -0.23 -19.42
CA PHE A 225 -36.56 0.65 -20.53
C PHE A 225 -37.49 -0.06 -21.53
N SER A 226 -37.40 -1.39 -21.68
CA SER A 226 -38.29 -2.14 -22.57
C SER A 226 -39.76 -2.11 -22.14
N MET A 227 -40.03 -1.91 -20.86
CA MET A 227 -41.40 -1.80 -20.34
C MET A 227 -42.06 -0.46 -20.71
N VAL A 228 -41.24 0.52 -21.08
CA VAL A 228 -41.68 1.88 -21.41
C VAL A 228 -41.73 2.07 -22.93
N TYR A 229 -40.70 1.60 -23.62
CA TYR A 229 -40.49 1.84 -25.05
C TYR A 229 -40.67 0.62 -25.94
N GLY A 230 -40.87 -0.57 -25.37
CA GLY A 230 -40.88 -1.83 -26.12
C GLY A 230 -39.46 -2.31 -26.42
N HIS A 231 -39.07 -2.36 -27.68
CA HIS A 231 -37.73 -2.82 -28.05
C HIS A 231 -36.72 -1.68 -28.06
N VAL A 232 -35.45 -2.01 -27.84
CA VAL A 232 -34.34 -1.07 -28.07
C VAL A 232 -34.35 -0.64 -29.53
N GLY A 233 -34.16 0.66 -29.79
CA GLY A 233 -34.05 1.23 -31.13
C GLY A 233 -32.68 0.97 -31.75
N ASP A 234 -32.65 0.81 -33.07
CA ASP A 234 -31.43 0.52 -33.83
C ASP A 234 -30.80 1.79 -34.42
N LEU A 235 -29.53 2.07 -34.06
CA LEU A 235 -28.72 3.15 -34.62
C LEU A 235 -27.59 2.67 -35.55
N SER A 236 -27.60 1.41 -35.98
CA SER A 236 -26.59 0.81 -36.86
C SER A 236 -26.44 1.52 -38.21
N ALA A 237 -27.49 2.19 -38.70
CA ALA A 237 -27.42 2.97 -39.93
C ALA A 237 -26.72 4.33 -39.75
N GLN A 238 -26.48 4.76 -38.51
CA GLN A 238 -25.95 6.07 -38.16
C GLN A 238 -24.57 5.96 -37.52
N ILE A 239 -24.33 4.97 -36.66
CA ILE A 239 -23.12 4.86 -35.85
C ILE A 239 -22.69 3.40 -35.74
N PHE A 240 -21.39 3.17 -35.87
CA PHE A 240 -20.73 1.90 -35.53
C PHE A 240 -19.90 2.05 -34.26
N GLY A 241 -19.90 1.01 -33.42
CA GLY A 241 -19.10 0.94 -32.19
C GLY A 241 -18.00 -0.08 -32.36
N TYR A 242 -16.75 0.35 -32.19
CA TYR A 242 -15.58 -0.52 -32.23
C TYR A 242 -15.01 -0.64 -30.82
N HIS A 243 -15.03 -1.86 -30.30
CA HIS A 243 -14.47 -2.21 -29.01
C HIS A 243 -12.99 -2.58 -29.17
N CYS A 244 -12.13 -1.97 -28.37
CA CYS A 244 -10.72 -2.30 -28.32
C CYS A 244 -10.52 -3.56 -27.46
N ASP A 245 -10.41 -4.72 -28.11
CA ASP A 245 -10.24 -6.03 -27.45
C ASP A 245 -9.11 -5.98 -26.42
N HIS A 246 -9.27 -6.78 -25.37
CA HIS A 246 -8.36 -6.80 -24.23
C HIS A 246 -8.33 -8.17 -23.53
N THR A 247 -8.60 -9.23 -24.28
CA THR A 247 -8.75 -10.60 -23.77
C THR A 247 -7.45 -11.39 -23.72
N ARG A 248 -6.30 -10.84 -24.13
CA ARG A 248 -4.99 -11.52 -23.96
C ARG A 248 -4.63 -11.76 -22.49
N GLN A 249 -5.12 -10.93 -21.58
CA GLN A 249 -4.99 -11.12 -20.14
C GLN A 249 -6.37 -11.43 -19.55
N VAL A 250 -6.44 -12.50 -18.76
CA VAL A 250 -7.66 -12.82 -18.01
C VAL A 250 -7.90 -11.71 -16.99
N THR A 251 -9.01 -11.00 -17.14
CA THR A 251 -9.42 -9.99 -16.16
C THR A 251 -10.31 -10.62 -15.07
N PRO A 252 -10.48 -9.96 -13.91
CA PRO A 252 -11.37 -10.44 -12.83
C PRO A 252 -12.79 -10.80 -13.27
N ALA A 253 -13.35 -10.12 -14.28
CA ALA A 253 -14.67 -10.40 -14.83
C ALA A 253 -14.69 -11.58 -15.81
N HIS A 254 -13.56 -11.88 -16.47
CA HIS A 254 -13.43 -12.91 -17.50
C HIS A 254 -12.83 -14.23 -16.99
N ARG A 255 -12.57 -14.35 -15.69
CA ARG A 255 -12.12 -15.62 -15.08
C ARG A 255 -13.29 -16.61 -15.04
N ARG A 256 -12.97 -17.89 -15.19
CA ARG A 256 -13.95 -19.00 -15.22
C ARG A 256 -14.84 -19.06 -13.98
N ASP A 257 -14.32 -18.67 -12.82
CA ASP A 257 -14.97 -18.72 -11.52
C ASP A 257 -15.43 -17.33 -11.05
N ALA A 258 -15.64 -16.39 -11.98
CA ALA A 258 -16.18 -15.09 -11.66
C ALA A 258 -17.58 -15.25 -11.06
N VAL A 259 -17.77 -14.66 -9.88
CA VAL A 259 -19.10 -14.52 -9.29
C VAL A 259 -19.77 -13.36 -10.03
N GLU A 260 -20.98 -13.56 -10.53
CA GLU A 260 -21.75 -12.57 -11.28
C GLU A 260 -23.08 -12.24 -10.59
N ASN A 261 -23.72 -11.14 -11.02
CA ASN A 261 -25.06 -10.80 -10.58
C ASN A 261 -26.07 -11.87 -11.02
N ASN A 262 -27.09 -12.15 -10.21
CA ASN A 262 -28.08 -13.18 -10.54
C ASN A 262 -29.06 -12.69 -11.63
N PRO A 263 -29.05 -13.25 -12.86
CA PRO A 263 -29.95 -12.81 -13.93
C PRO A 263 -31.42 -13.16 -13.66
N GLU A 264 -31.71 -14.17 -12.84
CA GLU A 264 -33.09 -14.47 -12.43
C GLU A 264 -33.70 -13.30 -11.66
N GLU A 265 -32.93 -12.73 -10.73
CA GLU A 265 -33.35 -11.60 -9.90
C GLU A 265 -33.32 -10.28 -10.68
N PHE A 266 -32.19 -9.99 -11.33
CA PHE A 266 -31.94 -8.70 -11.96
C PHE A 266 -32.38 -8.61 -13.42
N PHE A 267 -32.97 -9.64 -14.02
CA PHE A 267 -33.48 -9.54 -15.39
C PHE A 267 -34.84 -10.24 -15.56
N HIS A 268 -34.94 -11.52 -15.21
CA HIS A 268 -36.15 -12.31 -15.47
C HIS A 268 -37.34 -11.90 -14.59
N ARG A 269 -37.09 -11.59 -13.30
CA ARG A 269 -38.11 -11.16 -12.32
C ARG A 269 -38.33 -9.65 -12.24
N VAL A 270 -37.71 -8.88 -13.13
CA VAL A 270 -37.95 -7.44 -13.18
C VAL A 270 -39.32 -7.20 -13.83
N GLU A 271 -40.25 -6.62 -13.06
CA GLU A 271 -41.66 -6.41 -13.46
C GLU A 271 -42.04 -4.93 -13.62
N ARG A 272 -41.18 -4.00 -13.19
CA ARG A 272 -41.40 -2.55 -13.27
C ARG A 272 -40.11 -1.82 -13.69
N PRO A 273 -40.22 -0.66 -14.36
CA PRO A 273 -39.04 0.13 -14.73
C PRO A 273 -38.38 0.79 -13.51
N GLU A 274 -39.15 1.23 -12.52
CA GLU A 274 -38.66 2.01 -11.38
C GLU A 274 -37.92 1.16 -10.32
N LEU A 275 -36.99 1.80 -9.63
CA LEU A 275 -36.27 1.28 -8.45
C LEU A 275 -36.58 2.10 -7.18
N PRO A 276 -37.82 2.06 -6.64
CA PRO A 276 -38.19 2.89 -5.49
C PRO A 276 -37.35 2.60 -4.23
N GLU A 277 -36.80 1.40 -4.10
CA GLU A 277 -35.90 0.98 -3.02
C GLU A 277 -34.61 1.82 -2.91
N GLN A 278 -34.17 2.47 -3.99
CA GLN A 278 -32.99 3.33 -4.01
C GLN A 278 -33.30 4.79 -4.39
N ALA A 279 -34.58 5.19 -4.36
CA ALA A 279 -35.00 6.53 -4.82
C ALA A 279 -34.23 7.67 -4.15
N GLU A 280 -33.94 7.52 -2.85
CA GLU A 280 -33.24 8.52 -2.03
C GLU A 280 -31.73 8.32 -1.94
N SER A 281 -31.20 7.18 -2.43
CA SER A 281 -29.80 6.78 -2.21
C SER A 281 -28.96 6.58 -3.48
N TRP A 282 -29.59 6.46 -4.66
CA TRP A 282 -28.87 6.20 -5.90
C TRP A 282 -27.89 7.33 -6.24
N GLY A 283 -26.73 6.95 -6.78
CA GLY A 283 -25.67 7.83 -7.27
C GLY A 283 -24.97 8.63 -6.17
N CYS A 284 -24.94 8.10 -4.95
CA CYS A 284 -24.24 8.68 -3.80
C CYS A 284 -24.62 10.16 -3.58
N PRO A 285 -25.90 10.45 -3.26
CA PRO A 285 -26.41 11.83 -3.19
C PRO A 285 -25.96 12.58 -1.94
N ALA A 286 -25.67 11.85 -0.87
CA ALA A 286 -25.19 12.40 0.40
C ALA A 286 -23.66 12.45 0.50
N ASP A 287 -22.95 11.83 -0.44
CA ASP A 287 -21.48 11.81 -0.45
C ASP A 287 -20.92 13.00 -1.23
N GLU A 288 -19.86 13.59 -0.71
CA GLU A 288 -19.06 14.58 -1.42
C GLU A 288 -18.25 13.87 -2.52
N VAL A 289 -18.60 14.16 -3.78
CA VAL A 289 -17.89 13.64 -4.95
C VAL A 289 -17.16 14.82 -5.56
N GLU A 290 -15.84 14.79 -5.45
CA GLU A 290 -14.94 15.80 -6.00
C GLU A 290 -15.01 15.80 -7.53
N GLU A 291 -15.08 16.99 -8.12
CA GLU A 291 -14.97 17.17 -9.56
C GLU A 291 -13.59 17.74 -9.91
N VAL A 292 -12.82 16.98 -10.70
CA VAL A 292 -11.51 17.38 -11.22
C VAL A 292 -11.65 17.78 -12.70
N ARG A 293 -11.00 18.89 -13.06
CA ARG A 293 -10.91 19.41 -14.43
C ARG A 293 -9.47 19.38 -14.89
N LEU A 294 -9.27 19.00 -16.16
CA LEU A 294 -7.95 19.02 -16.81
C LEU A 294 -7.70 20.31 -17.59
N GLU A 295 -8.67 21.24 -17.63
CA GLU A 295 -8.50 22.56 -18.21
C GLU A 295 -7.63 23.44 -17.29
N GLY A 296 -6.46 23.86 -17.78
CA GLY A 296 -5.50 24.67 -17.04
C GLY A 296 -4.13 24.00 -16.96
N ALA A 297 -3.18 24.63 -16.28
CA ALA A 297 -1.91 23.97 -15.95
C ALA A 297 -2.20 22.88 -14.92
N THR A 298 -2.46 21.66 -15.38
CA THR A 298 -2.54 20.47 -14.54
C THR A 298 -1.15 20.18 -13.96
N GLY A 299 -1.07 20.08 -12.63
CA GLY A 299 0.18 20.21 -11.86
C GLY A 299 0.49 21.65 -11.42
N GLY A 300 -0.32 22.63 -11.84
CA GLY A 300 -0.20 24.05 -11.52
C GLY A 300 -0.16 24.27 -10.03
N VAL A 301 -1.17 23.85 -9.27
CA VAL A 301 -1.19 24.10 -7.81
C VAL A 301 0.05 23.54 -7.10
N PHE A 302 0.50 22.33 -7.45
CA PHE A 302 1.70 21.72 -6.87
C PHE A 302 2.96 22.53 -7.23
N ILE A 303 3.18 22.78 -8.52
CA ILE A 303 4.37 23.49 -9.02
C ILE A 303 4.35 24.97 -8.62
N ASP A 304 3.20 25.63 -8.66
CA ASP A 304 2.98 27.02 -8.25
C ASP A 304 3.24 27.18 -6.76
N THR A 305 2.78 26.24 -5.93
CA THR A 305 3.11 26.21 -4.49
C THR A 305 4.62 26.08 -4.29
N LEU A 306 5.27 25.12 -4.97
CA LEU A 306 6.72 24.97 -4.88
C LEU A 306 7.47 26.22 -5.36
N ASN A 307 7.08 26.81 -6.48
CA ASN A 307 7.70 28.03 -7.01
C ASN A 307 7.49 29.23 -6.10
N ALA A 308 6.34 29.32 -5.43
CA ALA A 308 6.05 30.38 -4.46
C ALA A 308 6.93 30.27 -3.21
N LEU A 309 7.24 29.04 -2.76
CA LEU A 309 8.02 28.80 -1.55
C LEU A 309 9.53 28.74 -1.80
N LEU A 310 9.96 28.10 -2.89
CA LEU A 310 11.36 27.80 -3.22
C LEU A 310 11.94 28.86 -4.17
N LYS A 311 11.93 30.12 -3.73
CA LYS A 311 12.29 31.29 -4.58
C LYS A 311 13.77 31.37 -4.96
N THR A 312 14.65 30.65 -4.27
CA THR A 312 16.11 30.73 -4.50
C THR A 312 16.58 29.45 -5.20
N PRO A 313 16.88 29.50 -6.51
CA PRO A 313 17.44 28.36 -7.21
C PRO A 313 18.79 27.94 -6.64
N LEU A 314 19.11 26.64 -6.73
CA LEU A 314 20.45 26.15 -6.40
C LEU A 314 21.48 26.70 -7.40
N SER A 315 22.58 27.24 -6.90
CA SER A 315 23.73 27.65 -7.72
C SER A 315 24.66 26.47 -8.06
N THR A 316 24.67 25.43 -7.23
CA THR A 316 25.41 24.18 -7.43
C THR A 316 24.64 22.99 -6.83
N PRO A 317 24.83 21.75 -7.32
CA PRO A 317 24.21 20.57 -6.71
C PRO A 317 24.60 20.38 -5.23
N LEU A 318 23.65 19.91 -4.42
CA LEU A 318 23.92 19.54 -3.03
C LEU A 318 24.79 18.27 -2.98
N GLN A 319 25.85 18.29 -2.16
CA GLN A 319 26.75 17.15 -1.96
C GLN A 319 26.60 16.56 -0.55
N ARG A 320 26.53 15.23 -0.45
CA ARG A 320 26.41 14.47 0.81
C ARG A 320 27.12 13.12 0.72
N SER A 321 27.65 12.65 1.85
CA SER A 321 28.31 11.35 1.97
C SER A 321 27.35 10.31 2.55
N TYR A 322 27.17 9.18 1.85
CA TYR A 322 26.42 8.02 2.34
C TYR A 322 27.39 6.84 2.50
N THR A 323 28.23 6.93 3.54
CA THR A 323 29.22 5.91 3.90
C THR A 323 29.11 5.58 5.39
N PRO A 324 29.61 4.44 5.87
CA PRO A 324 29.53 4.05 7.29
C PRO A 324 30.01 5.15 8.26
N ASP A 325 31.06 5.89 7.91
CA ASP A 325 31.63 6.97 8.74
C ASP A 325 30.67 8.16 8.99
N PHE A 326 29.62 8.27 8.18
CA PHE A 326 28.60 9.32 8.26
C PHE A 326 27.27 8.83 8.86
N TYR A 327 27.22 7.62 9.41
CA TYR A 327 26.06 7.14 10.16
C TYR A 327 25.73 8.11 11.32
N ASP A 328 24.44 8.43 11.51
CA ASP A 328 23.93 9.44 12.47
C ASP A 328 24.40 10.90 12.24
N ARG A 329 25.19 11.16 11.19
CA ARG A 329 25.77 12.50 10.92
C ARG A 329 25.13 13.19 9.71
N CYS A 330 24.16 12.54 9.07
CA CYS A 330 23.56 13.02 7.83
C CYS A 330 22.31 13.86 8.08
N GLY A 331 22.42 15.20 8.04
CA GLY A 331 21.28 16.11 7.98
C GLY A 331 20.70 16.25 6.56
N TYR A 332 19.68 17.08 6.40
CA TYR A 332 19.04 17.40 5.12
C TYR A 332 18.86 18.91 4.92
N ALA A 333 18.61 19.33 3.67
CA ALA A 333 18.20 20.69 3.34
C ALA A 333 16.65 20.72 3.19
N PRO A 334 15.91 21.49 4.01
CA PRO A 334 14.44 21.49 3.98
C PRO A 334 13.84 21.76 2.60
N GLU A 335 14.36 22.74 1.87
CA GLU A 335 13.93 23.11 0.53
C GLU A 335 14.09 21.97 -0.48
N HIS A 336 15.04 21.07 -0.26
CA HIS A 336 15.27 19.88 -1.09
C HIS A 336 14.32 18.75 -0.75
N VAL A 337 13.93 18.61 0.52
CA VAL A 337 13.04 17.53 0.98
C VAL A 337 11.57 17.87 0.72
N LEU A 338 11.19 19.14 0.80
CA LEU A 338 9.82 19.61 0.63
C LEU A 338 9.10 19.03 -0.60
N PRO A 339 9.67 19.07 -1.83
CA PRO A 339 8.98 18.53 -3.01
C PRO A 339 8.60 17.06 -2.85
N PHE A 340 9.46 16.24 -2.26
CA PHE A 340 9.18 14.82 -2.02
C PHE A 340 8.15 14.60 -0.92
N LEU A 341 8.12 15.47 0.09
CA LEU A 341 7.17 15.36 1.19
C LEU A 341 5.76 15.68 0.72
N ILE A 342 5.58 16.81 0.03
CA ILE A 342 4.25 17.27 -0.37
C ILE A 342 3.68 16.48 -1.56
N ASP A 343 4.54 15.83 -2.35
CA ASP A 343 4.12 14.90 -3.41
C ASP A 343 3.27 13.75 -2.87
N LEU A 344 3.58 13.25 -1.65
CA LEU A 344 2.80 12.22 -0.97
C LEU A 344 1.35 12.61 -0.68
N PHE A 345 1.05 13.91 -0.73
CA PHE A 345 -0.27 14.47 -0.41
C PHE A 345 -0.95 15.13 -1.61
N ALA A 346 -0.29 15.24 -2.77
CA ALA A 346 -0.80 16.01 -3.90
C ALA A 346 -2.24 15.62 -4.30
N SER A 347 -2.58 14.34 -4.22
CA SER A 347 -3.88 13.76 -4.57
C SER A 347 -4.83 13.49 -3.39
N MET A 348 -4.37 13.72 -2.15
CA MET A 348 -5.16 13.48 -0.94
C MET A 348 -6.37 14.43 -0.89
N PRO A 349 -7.48 14.02 -0.22
CA PRO A 349 -8.61 14.91 0.03
C PRO A 349 -8.13 16.20 0.70
N ARG A 350 -8.66 17.36 0.31
CA ARG A 350 -8.26 18.65 0.94
C ARG A 350 -8.68 18.77 2.41
N THR A 351 -9.55 17.89 2.87
CA THR A 351 -9.95 17.69 4.26
C THR A 351 -9.03 16.75 5.04
N CYS A 352 -8.01 16.16 4.40
CA CYS A 352 -7.01 15.31 5.06
C CYS A 352 -6.39 16.05 6.24
N SER A 353 -6.26 15.39 7.38
CA SER A 353 -5.59 15.88 8.58
C SER A 353 -4.29 15.13 8.80
N VAL A 354 -3.20 15.86 9.01
CA VAL A 354 -1.86 15.27 9.19
C VAL A 354 -1.32 15.63 10.56
N ALA A 355 -0.72 14.65 11.22
CA ALA A 355 -0.06 14.85 12.49
C ALA A 355 1.46 15.01 12.31
N TRP A 356 2.05 16.01 12.97
CA TRP A 356 3.49 16.28 12.92
C TRP A 356 4.16 16.00 14.27
N PHE A 357 5.19 15.17 14.24
CA PHE A 357 6.03 14.77 15.35
C PHE A 357 7.46 15.21 15.06
N GLY A 358 7.90 16.28 15.71
CA GLY A 358 9.20 16.88 15.49
C GLY A 358 9.31 18.17 16.29
N GLN A 359 10.25 19.02 15.91
CA GLN A 359 10.34 20.38 16.44
C GLN A 359 10.02 21.41 15.37
N ARG A 360 9.77 22.64 15.81
CA ARG A 360 9.67 23.79 14.94
C ARG A 360 11.03 24.06 14.31
N GLY A 361 11.02 24.23 13.00
CA GLY A 361 12.19 24.49 12.19
C GLY A 361 11.79 24.79 10.77
N ARG A 362 12.79 25.02 9.91
CA ARG A 362 12.53 25.46 8.53
C ARG A 362 11.70 24.46 7.73
N MET A 363 11.86 23.16 7.97
CA MET A 363 11.06 22.11 7.30
C MET A 363 9.59 22.16 7.71
N PHE A 364 9.30 22.33 9.00
CA PHE A 364 7.94 22.48 9.49
C PHE A 364 7.27 23.74 8.93
N GLU A 365 7.95 24.87 8.95
CA GLU A 365 7.44 26.14 8.40
C GLU A 365 7.10 26.01 6.92
N LEU A 366 8.02 25.46 6.12
CA LEU A 366 7.79 25.18 4.70
C LEU A 366 6.60 24.23 4.50
N PHE A 367 6.44 23.23 5.36
CA PHE A 367 5.33 22.28 5.27
C PHE A 367 3.99 22.96 5.59
N VAL A 368 3.91 23.79 6.64
CA VAL A 368 2.69 24.56 6.98
C VAL A 368 2.29 25.47 5.82
N GLU A 369 3.24 26.23 5.26
CA GLU A 369 2.97 27.12 4.12
C GLU A 369 2.56 26.33 2.87
N ALA A 370 3.21 25.20 2.60
CA ALA A 370 2.86 24.33 1.47
C ALA A 370 1.49 23.66 1.64
N TRP A 371 1.14 23.25 2.86
CA TRP A 371 -0.17 22.67 3.18
C TRP A 371 -1.29 23.63 2.84
N ALA A 372 -1.15 24.90 3.24
CA ALA A 372 -2.07 25.96 2.86
C ALA A 372 -2.04 26.26 1.34
N GLY A 373 -0.85 26.31 0.73
CA GLY A 373 -0.69 26.56 -0.72
C GLY A 373 -1.33 25.50 -1.61
N LEU A 374 -1.33 24.23 -1.18
CA LEU A 374 -2.01 23.12 -1.85
C LEU A 374 -3.54 23.11 -1.63
N GLY A 375 -4.06 24.04 -0.81
CA GLY A 375 -5.49 24.21 -0.56
C GLY A 375 -6.06 23.26 0.48
N PHE A 376 -5.25 22.66 1.36
CA PHE A 376 -5.77 21.87 2.47
C PHE A 376 -6.48 22.77 3.49
N THR A 377 -7.64 22.31 3.96
CA THR A 377 -8.52 23.06 4.88
C THR A 377 -8.36 22.64 6.33
N SER A 378 -7.91 21.40 6.57
CA SER A 378 -7.74 20.87 7.91
C SER A 378 -6.40 21.30 8.51
N PRO A 379 -6.37 21.64 9.81
CA PRO A 379 -5.15 22.06 10.47
C PRO A 379 -4.15 20.90 10.63
N ILE A 380 -2.88 21.24 10.75
CA ILE A 380 -1.84 20.27 11.12
C ILE A 380 -1.99 19.96 12.61
N LEU A 381 -2.06 18.68 12.95
CA LEU A 381 -2.28 18.21 14.31
C LEU A 381 -0.96 18.03 15.04
N ILE A 382 -0.84 18.57 16.24
CA ILE A 382 0.33 18.42 17.10
C ILE A 382 -0.08 17.79 18.42
N ALA A 383 0.61 16.71 18.79
CA ALA A 383 0.43 16.09 20.10
C ALA A 383 0.96 17.04 21.20
N GLY A 384 0.13 17.36 22.19
CA GLY A 384 0.47 18.26 23.29
C GLY A 384 1.71 17.83 24.06
N GLU A 385 1.98 16.52 24.13
CA GLU A 385 3.19 15.94 24.72
C GLU A 385 4.48 16.38 24.03
N LEU A 386 4.40 16.79 22.76
CA LEU A 386 5.52 17.30 21.96
C LEU A 386 5.48 18.81 21.75
N ALA A 387 4.34 19.47 21.96
CA ALA A 387 4.17 20.89 21.62
C ALA A 387 5.21 21.79 22.30
N THR A 388 5.39 21.64 23.61
CA THR A 388 6.35 22.45 24.38
C THR A 388 7.81 22.04 24.09
N LEU A 389 8.09 20.74 23.98
CA LEU A 389 9.45 20.23 23.70
C LEU A 389 9.91 20.63 22.30
N GLY A 390 9.01 20.63 21.32
CA GLY A 390 9.28 21.00 19.94
C GLY A 390 9.11 22.49 19.65
N ASN A 391 8.72 23.32 20.62
CA ASN A 391 8.42 24.75 20.40
C ASN A 391 7.38 25.00 19.28
N LEU A 392 6.31 24.20 19.25
CA LEU A 392 5.27 24.21 18.22
C LEU A 392 4.01 25.01 18.65
N GLU A 393 4.03 25.61 19.83
CA GLU A 393 2.91 26.38 20.38
C GLU A 393 2.72 27.72 19.64
N GLY A 394 1.47 28.14 19.45
CA GLY A 394 1.13 29.46 18.92
C GLY A 394 1.25 29.63 17.40
N GLU A 395 1.51 28.55 16.64
CA GLU A 395 1.55 28.60 15.17
C GLU A 395 0.14 28.67 14.57
N ALA A 396 -0.04 29.51 13.55
CA ALA A 396 -1.30 29.57 12.81
C ALA A 396 -1.50 28.27 12.01
N HIS A 397 -2.75 27.83 11.84
CA HIS A 397 -3.10 26.58 11.12
C HIS A 397 -2.63 25.27 11.78
N VAL A 398 -2.25 25.33 13.05
CA VAL A 398 -1.94 24.18 13.89
C VAL A 398 -3.02 23.97 14.94
N ASN A 399 -3.36 22.71 15.22
CA ASN A 399 -4.25 22.33 16.31
C ASN A 399 -3.49 21.47 17.34
N LEU A 400 -3.47 21.94 18.60
CA LEU A 400 -2.88 21.20 19.72
C LEU A 400 -3.93 20.26 20.31
N LEU A 401 -3.64 18.96 20.30
CA LEU A 401 -4.53 17.91 20.76
C LEU A 401 -3.78 16.95 21.70
N THR A 402 -4.51 16.20 22.52
CA THR A 402 -3.91 15.04 23.20
C THR A 402 -3.50 13.98 22.18
N LEU A 403 -2.53 13.13 22.51
CA LEU A 403 -2.13 12.04 21.60
C LEU A 403 -3.29 11.11 21.24
N GLU A 404 -4.27 10.92 22.12
CA GLU A 404 -5.48 10.13 21.84
C GLU A 404 -6.38 10.79 20.79
N GLU A 405 -6.57 12.10 20.87
CA GLU A 405 -7.34 12.85 19.88
C GLU A 405 -6.60 12.90 18.53
N VAL A 406 -5.27 13.03 18.54
CA VAL A 406 -4.44 12.91 17.32
C VAL A 406 -4.61 11.53 16.70
N GLU A 407 -4.52 10.48 17.51
CA GLU A 407 -4.71 9.09 17.08
C GLU A 407 -6.11 8.86 16.47
N ALA A 408 -7.15 9.50 16.98
CA ALA A 408 -8.51 9.37 16.46
C ALA A 408 -8.77 10.20 15.17
N THR A 409 -8.02 11.29 14.96
CA THR A 409 -8.34 12.29 13.94
C THR A 409 -7.39 12.31 12.75
N ALA A 410 -6.12 11.95 12.95
CA ALA A 410 -5.12 12.03 11.88
C ALA A 410 -5.31 10.95 10.81
N ASP A 411 -5.14 11.35 9.54
CA ASP A 411 -5.13 10.45 8.37
C ASP A 411 -3.71 9.98 8.03
N ALA A 412 -2.69 10.74 8.45
CA ALA A 412 -1.27 10.43 8.26
C ALA A 412 -0.40 10.98 9.39
N PHE A 413 0.76 10.35 9.60
CA PHE A 413 1.71 10.71 10.66
C PHE A 413 3.08 11.02 10.07
N ILE A 414 3.60 12.22 10.34
CA ILE A 414 4.94 12.68 9.92
C ILE A 414 5.86 12.75 11.14
N PHE A 415 6.99 12.06 11.08
CA PHE A 415 8.06 12.10 12.07
C PHE A 415 9.31 12.74 11.46
N ASP A 416 9.74 13.89 11.99
CA ASP A 416 10.94 14.59 11.53
C ASP A 416 12.11 14.40 12.50
N PHE A 417 13.00 13.46 12.15
CA PHE A 417 14.16 13.10 12.96
C PHE A 417 15.36 14.03 12.72
N ALA A 418 15.12 15.34 12.81
CA ALA A 418 16.15 16.37 12.64
C ALA A 418 15.97 17.54 13.61
N ARG A 419 17.02 18.36 13.68
CA ARG A 419 17.06 19.66 14.36
C ARG A 419 16.34 20.73 13.56
N GLU A 420 16.08 21.88 14.19
CA GLU A 420 15.43 23.05 13.59
C GLU A 420 16.02 23.49 12.23
N ASN A 421 17.32 23.24 12.02
CA ASN A 421 18.08 23.60 10.83
C ASN A 421 18.28 22.43 9.84
N GLY A 422 17.65 21.27 10.07
CA GLY A 422 17.81 20.06 9.26
C GLY A 422 19.05 19.22 9.60
N GLU A 423 19.85 19.60 10.58
CA GLU A 423 20.95 18.76 11.09
C GLU A 423 20.40 17.50 11.77
N PRO A 424 21.19 16.40 11.85
CA PRO A 424 20.73 15.19 12.51
C PRO A 424 20.30 15.46 13.95
N LEU A 425 19.20 14.84 14.36
CA LEU A 425 18.83 14.76 15.76
C LEU A 425 19.78 13.76 16.45
N ILE A 426 20.65 14.24 17.34
CA ILE A 426 21.68 13.42 18.01
C ILE A 426 21.37 13.40 19.52
N PRO A 427 20.73 12.32 20.02
CA PRO A 427 20.31 12.22 21.42
C PRO A 427 21.45 12.33 22.45
N VAL A 428 22.69 12.04 22.07
CA VAL A 428 23.85 12.08 22.99
C VAL A 428 24.93 12.97 22.39
N PRO A 429 25.43 14.02 23.06
CA PRO A 429 25.27 14.33 24.49
C PRO A 429 24.19 15.39 24.83
N HIS A 430 23.31 15.74 23.89
CA HIS A 430 22.39 16.86 24.07
C HIS A 430 21.11 16.44 24.81
N GLU A 431 20.92 16.91 26.05
CA GLU A 431 19.76 16.58 26.88
C GLU A 431 18.42 16.89 26.21
N HIS A 432 18.34 18.02 25.50
CA HIS A 432 17.13 18.40 24.77
C HIS A 432 16.81 17.44 23.62
N ASP A 433 17.77 17.14 22.74
CA ASP A 433 17.61 16.17 21.66
C ASP A 433 17.22 14.79 22.18
N TRP A 434 17.79 14.38 23.33
CA TRP A 434 17.42 13.13 23.97
C TRP A 434 15.96 13.10 24.39
N LEU A 435 15.49 14.15 25.07
CA LEU A 435 14.10 14.26 25.52
C LEU A 435 13.13 14.28 24.34
N LEU A 436 13.46 15.04 23.29
CA LEU A 436 12.66 15.13 22.07
C LEU A 436 12.58 13.78 21.34
N ALA A 437 13.74 13.15 21.06
CA ALA A 437 13.79 11.84 20.41
C ALA A 437 13.01 10.78 21.20
N ARG A 438 13.13 10.79 22.53
CA ARG A 438 12.39 9.89 23.42
C ARG A 438 10.89 10.09 23.31
N ALA A 439 10.43 11.33 23.36
CA ALA A 439 9.02 11.66 23.27
C ALA A 439 8.45 11.25 21.90
N MET A 440 9.15 11.56 20.81
CA MET A 440 8.78 11.17 19.45
C MET A 440 8.67 9.66 19.28
N LEU A 441 9.67 8.90 19.76
CA LEU A 441 9.64 7.44 19.70
C LEU A 441 8.52 6.85 20.57
N SER A 442 8.22 7.45 21.71
CA SER A 442 7.09 7.04 22.54
C SER A 442 5.75 7.24 21.84
N CYS A 443 5.56 8.39 21.17
CA CYS A 443 4.38 8.65 20.34
C CYS A 443 4.30 7.66 19.16
N PHE A 444 5.42 7.44 18.47
CA PHE A 444 5.52 6.48 17.37
C PHE A 444 5.08 5.09 17.79
N HIS A 445 5.62 4.53 18.88
CA HIS A 445 5.25 3.20 19.35
C HIS A 445 3.76 3.09 19.72
N ARG A 446 3.18 4.12 20.35
CA ARG A 446 1.74 4.14 20.65
C ARG A 446 0.89 4.14 19.38
N LEU A 447 1.27 4.92 18.38
CA LEU A 447 0.55 4.97 17.11
C LEU A 447 0.70 3.68 16.31
N VAL A 448 1.85 3.01 16.38
CA VAL A 448 2.03 1.66 15.84
C VAL A 448 1.08 0.68 16.52
N ASP A 449 1.04 0.65 17.86
CA ASP A 449 0.11 -0.21 18.62
C ASP A 449 -1.37 0.04 18.25
N ALA A 450 -1.76 1.30 18.11
CA ALA A 450 -3.10 1.69 17.69
C ALA A 450 -3.41 1.27 16.25
N GLU A 451 -2.47 1.44 15.33
CA GLU A 451 -2.67 1.09 13.93
C GLU A 451 -2.70 -0.44 13.71
N GLU A 452 -1.96 -1.23 14.50
CA GLU A 452 -2.11 -2.69 14.50
C GLU A 452 -3.53 -3.11 14.88
N GLU A 453 -4.13 -2.45 15.88
CA GLU A 453 -5.50 -2.73 16.30
C GLU A 453 -6.52 -2.36 15.23
N ARG A 454 -6.36 -1.18 14.60
CA ARG A 454 -7.20 -0.77 13.47
C ARG A 454 -7.13 -1.76 12.31
N GLN A 455 -5.94 -2.26 11.97
CA GLN A 455 -5.79 -3.29 10.95
C GLN A 455 -6.43 -4.62 11.34
N ARG A 456 -6.35 -5.04 12.61
CA ARG A 456 -7.08 -6.23 13.11
C ARG A 456 -8.59 -6.07 12.94
N GLN A 457 -9.09 -4.85 13.08
CA GLN A 457 -10.49 -4.48 12.85
C GLN A 457 -10.83 -4.27 11.36
N LYS A 458 -9.88 -4.52 10.45
CA LYS A 458 -10.00 -4.35 8.99
C LYS A 458 -10.29 -2.90 8.57
N GLU A 459 -9.90 -1.94 9.39
CA GLU A 459 -9.92 -0.54 8.99
C GLU A 459 -8.81 -0.23 7.97
N MET A 460 -9.01 0.83 7.19
CA MET A 460 -8.02 1.29 6.22
C MET A 460 -6.73 1.74 6.92
N PRO A 461 -5.56 1.27 6.46
CA PRO A 461 -4.29 1.61 7.07
C PRO A 461 -3.91 3.06 6.77
N ARG A 462 -3.36 3.75 7.76
CA ARG A 462 -2.85 5.11 7.67
C ARG A 462 -1.35 5.15 7.44
N ARG A 463 -0.91 6.21 6.77
CA ARG A 463 0.48 6.34 6.34
C ARG A 463 1.36 6.89 7.46
N PHE A 464 2.52 6.28 7.61
CA PHE A 464 3.62 6.81 8.41
C PHE A 464 4.71 7.33 7.48
N ILE A 465 5.25 8.51 7.79
CA ILE A 465 6.27 9.21 7.03
C ILE A 465 7.40 9.60 7.99
N GLY A 466 8.59 9.07 7.78
CA GLY A 466 9.81 9.43 8.51
C GLY A 466 10.71 10.31 7.65
N ILE A 467 10.82 11.58 8.01
CA ILE A 467 11.79 12.52 7.45
C ILE A 467 13.11 12.31 8.18
N ASN A 468 14.17 12.18 7.38
CA ASN A 468 15.51 11.82 7.82
C ASN A 468 15.56 10.50 8.62
N ALA A 469 14.65 9.55 8.42
CA ALA A 469 14.77 8.20 8.95
C ALA A 469 15.66 7.32 8.06
N ILE A 470 16.88 7.79 7.76
CA ILE A 470 17.79 7.15 6.81
C ILE A 470 19.25 7.33 7.23
N HIS A 471 20.02 6.24 7.17
CA HIS A 471 21.44 6.20 7.55
C HIS A 471 21.69 6.68 8.98
N ASN A 472 20.77 6.37 9.88
CA ASN A 472 20.82 6.74 11.28
C ASN A 472 20.07 5.72 12.14
N ARG A 473 20.10 5.92 13.45
CA ARG A 473 19.46 5.04 14.44
C ARG A 473 17.94 4.96 14.29
N PHE A 474 17.31 6.02 13.78
CA PHE A 474 15.86 6.06 13.58
C PHE A 474 15.38 5.23 12.40
N GLU A 475 16.22 5.02 11.37
CA GLU A 475 15.88 4.20 10.21
C GLU A 475 15.40 2.81 10.61
N ARG A 476 16.17 2.12 11.47
CA ARG A 476 15.83 0.74 11.89
C ARG A 476 14.60 0.70 12.77
N ALA A 477 14.45 1.62 13.72
CA ALA A 477 13.27 1.72 14.56
C ALA A 477 12.02 1.92 13.69
N PHE A 478 12.08 2.84 12.73
CA PHE A 478 10.96 3.12 11.83
C PHE A 478 10.65 1.94 10.89
N SER A 479 11.66 1.39 10.20
CA SER A 479 11.48 0.32 9.21
C SER A 479 11.14 -1.05 9.82
N SER A 480 11.34 -1.24 11.13
CA SER A 480 10.96 -2.48 11.81
C SER A 480 9.44 -2.61 11.98
N HIS A 481 8.73 -1.48 12.03
CA HIS A 481 7.27 -1.44 12.20
C HIS A 481 6.55 -1.02 10.93
N ILE A 482 7.16 -0.17 10.10
CA ILE A 482 6.54 0.35 8.88
C ILE A 482 7.09 -0.40 7.66
N ASN A 483 6.20 -0.89 6.80
CA ASN A 483 6.54 -1.47 5.50
C ASN A 483 6.95 -0.34 4.54
N VAL A 484 8.21 0.07 4.65
CA VAL A 484 8.75 1.20 3.89
C VAL A 484 9.25 0.78 2.51
N ALA A 485 8.93 1.59 1.51
CA ALA A 485 9.69 1.55 0.25
C ALA A 485 11.12 2.03 0.54
N ARG A 486 12.13 1.26 0.12
CA ARG A 486 13.55 1.65 0.23
C ARG A 486 13.86 2.74 -0.80
N THR A 487 13.55 3.98 -0.47
CA THR A 487 13.83 5.15 -1.32
C THR A 487 15.34 5.45 -1.39
N PRO A 488 15.84 6.09 -2.45
CA PRO A 488 17.22 6.55 -2.50
C PRO A 488 17.55 7.55 -1.40
N PHE A 489 18.83 7.63 -1.01
CA PHE A 489 19.26 8.54 0.07
C PHE A 489 18.96 10.01 -0.18
N SER A 490 18.94 10.42 -1.44
CA SER A 490 18.63 11.79 -1.85
C SER A 490 17.21 12.23 -1.47
N VAL A 491 16.24 11.33 -1.32
CA VAL A 491 14.84 11.68 -1.02
C VAL A 491 14.65 12.09 0.44
N ARG A 492 15.45 11.51 1.36
CA ARG A 492 15.38 11.72 2.82
C ARG A 492 14.07 11.34 3.50
N ILE A 493 13.16 10.70 2.78
CA ILE A 493 11.87 10.27 3.30
C ILE A 493 11.77 8.75 3.23
N ARG A 494 11.38 8.13 4.33
CA ARG A 494 10.84 6.78 4.39
C ARG A 494 9.35 6.87 4.63
N HIS A 495 8.53 6.17 3.87
CA HIS A 495 7.10 6.15 4.15
C HIS A 495 6.50 4.81 3.78
N GLY A 496 5.37 4.52 4.40
CA GLY A 496 4.66 3.25 4.22
C GLY A 496 3.48 3.15 5.17
N PHE A 497 2.95 1.93 5.25
CA PHE A 497 1.92 1.55 6.21
C PHE A 497 2.55 0.60 7.22
N ILE A 498 1.91 0.39 8.37
CA ILE A 498 2.38 -0.62 9.31
C ILE A 498 2.51 -1.99 8.62
N ASN A 499 3.58 -2.73 8.94
CA ASN A 499 3.78 -4.08 8.45
C ASN A 499 2.52 -4.91 8.76
N PRO A 500 2.00 -5.70 7.81
CA PRO A 500 0.86 -6.58 8.11
C PRO A 500 1.21 -7.40 9.35
N PRO A 501 0.26 -7.55 10.30
CA PRO A 501 0.56 -8.13 11.60
C PRO A 501 1.11 -9.55 11.42
N ASN A 502 2.44 -9.69 11.50
CA ASN A 502 3.11 -10.99 11.62
C ASN A 502 3.09 -11.50 13.07
N LEU A 503 2.22 -10.93 13.91
CA LEU A 503 2.09 -11.20 15.32
C LEU A 503 0.69 -11.75 15.59
N ASP A 504 0.45 -12.96 15.09
CA ASP A 504 -0.51 -13.85 15.75
C ASP A 504 -0.07 -14.05 17.22
N GLU A 505 -0.96 -14.57 18.07
CA GLU A 505 -0.58 -15.13 19.38
C GLU A 505 0.64 -16.08 19.30
N ALA A 506 0.95 -16.61 18.10
CA ALA A 506 2.06 -17.52 17.81
C ALA A 506 3.48 -16.90 17.85
N GLY A 507 3.63 -15.57 17.81
CA GLY A 507 4.95 -14.88 17.82
C GLY A 507 5.70 -14.86 16.48
N VAL A 508 6.78 -14.07 16.39
CA VAL A 508 7.60 -13.87 15.17
C VAL A 508 8.80 -14.81 15.17
N GLU A 509 8.98 -15.55 14.09
CA GLU A 509 10.14 -16.41 13.86
C GLU A 509 11.38 -15.59 13.46
N TRP A 510 12.40 -15.61 14.31
CA TRP A 510 13.64 -14.84 14.19
C TRP A 510 14.76 -15.61 13.50
N LEU A 511 14.79 -16.95 13.55
CA LEU A 511 15.89 -17.75 13.02
C LEU A 511 16.27 -17.46 11.55
N PRO A 512 15.31 -17.20 10.63
CA PRO A 512 15.62 -16.84 9.24
C PRO A 512 16.49 -15.58 9.11
N ASN A 513 16.38 -14.66 10.07
CA ASN A 513 17.06 -13.35 10.07
C ASN A 513 18.28 -13.30 11.01
N MET A 514 18.53 -14.35 11.79
CA MET A 514 19.75 -14.46 12.59
C MET A 514 20.98 -14.66 11.69
N LEU A 515 22.19 -14.58 12.23
CA LEU A 515 23.46 -14.81 11.51
C LEU A 515 24.23 -15.97 12.17
N PRO A 516 24.84 -16.88 11.37
CA PRO A 516 25.71 -17.91 11.94
C PRO A 516 26.98 -17.25 12.49
N GLY A 517 27.38 -17.64 13.70
CA GLY A 517 28.66 -17.23 14.27
C GLY A 517 29.83 -18.11 13.86
N THR A 518 31.00 -17.85 14.43
CA THR A 518 32.24 -18.59 14.12
C THR A 518 32.14 -20.09 14.43
N ALA A 519 31.32 -20.47 15.42
CA ALA A 519 31.04 -21.85 15.80
C ALA A 519 29.75 -22.40 15.14
N GLY A 520 29.13 -21.67 14.20
CA GLY A 520 27.91 -22.07 13.52
C GLY A 520 28.04 -22.22 12.01
N VAL A 521 27.05 -22.88 11.41
CA VAL A 521 26.86 -22.96 9.96
C VAL A 521 25.37 -23.00 9.63
N ARG A 522 24.95 -22.20 8.64
CA ARG A 522 23.58 -22.23 8.10
C ARG A 522 23.39 -23.50 7.28
N ASP A 523 22.32 -24.23 7.54
CA ASP A 523 21.90 -25.38 6.74
C ASP A 523 20.39 -25.29 6.46
N GLY A 524 20.04 -24.77 5.27
CA GLY A 524 18.65 -24.47 4.94
C GLY A 524 18.00 -23.51 5.95
N LYS A 525 16.93 -23.98 6.63
CA LYS A 525 16.16 -23.20 7.62
C LYS A 525 16.72 -23.29 9.05
N ILE A 526 17.79 -24.04 9.28
CA ILE A 526 18.36 -24.27 10.61
C ILE A 526 19.79 -23.72 10.70
N ILE A 527 20.29 -23.53 11.92
CA ILE A 527 21.72 -23.25 12.17
C ILE A 527 22.30 -24.37 13.01
N ARG A 528 23.35 -25.02 12.51
CA ARG A 528 24.03 -26.11 13.19
C ARG A 528 25.32 -25.60 13.85
N SER A 529 25.63 -26.09 15.05
CA SER A 529 26.94 -25.88 15.65
C SER A 529 28.00 -26.74 14.95
N ARG A 530 29.24 -26.24 14.93
CA ARG A 530 30.40 -26.98 14.42
C ARG A 530 30.97 -27.87 15.52
N SER A 531 31.27 -29.13 15.23
CA SER A 531 31.96 -30.03 16.16
C SER A 531 33.25 -29.41 16.70
N ASN A 532 33.53 -29.58 18.01
CA ASN A 532 34.77 -29.17 18.67
C ASN A 532 35.13 -27.68 18.51
N THR A 533 34.16 -26.82 18.21
CA THR A 533 34.38 -25.38 18.02
C THR A 533 33.64 -24.61 19.10
N ALA A 534 34.38 -23.97 20.01
CA ALA A 534 33.81 -23.05 20.99
C ALA A 534 33.55 -21.67 20.36
N GLY A 535 32.50 -20.99 20.80
CA GLY A 535 32.16 -19.64 20.36
C GLY A 535 30.67 -19.45 20.00
N HIS A 536 30.37 -18.36 19.29
CA HIS A 536 29.01 -18.05 18.83
C HIS A 536 28.56 -19.06 17.78
N VAL A 537 27.49 -19.78 18.05
CA VAL A 537 26.79 -20.63 17.08
C VAL A 537 25.88 -19.77 16.22
N THR A 538 25.09 -18.90 16.85
CA THR A 538 24.27 -17.92 16.12
C THR A 538 24.05 -16.66 16.97
N TYR A 539 23.81 -15.55 16.30
CA TYR A 539 23.46 -14.26 16.91
C TYR A 539 22.46 -13.47 16.04
N GLY A 540 21.93 -12.34 16.50
CA GLY A 540 20.86 -11.59 15.80
C GLY A 540 19.44 -11.91 16.30
N PRO A 541 18.36 -11.50 15.61
CA PRO A 541 18.35 -10.85 14.30
C PRO A 541 18.59 -9.33 14.35
N TYR A 542 18.93 -8.77 15.51
CA TYR A 542 18.98 -7.31 15.73
C TYR A 542 17.59 -6.69 15.55
N ALA A 543 16.61 -7.20 16.30
CA ALA A 543 15.23 -6.73 16.25
C ALA A 543 15.04 -5.42 17.03
N HIS A 544 14.12 -4.58 16.56
CA HIS A 544 13.60 -3.43 17.30
C HIS A 544 12.13 -3.69 17.69
N PRO A 545 11.86 -4.54 18.69
CA PRO A 545 10.51 -4.82 19.14
C PRO A 545 9.87 -3.61 19.85
N LEU A 546 8.55 -3.52 19.82
CA LEU A 546 7.81 -2.51 20.59
C LEU A 546 8.08 -2.67 22.10
N PRO A 547 8.01 -1.60 22.90
CA PRO A 547 8.19 -1.69 24.35
C PRO A 547 7.18 -2.65 24.99
N GLY A 548 7.64 -3.51 25.89
CA GLY A 548 6.79 -4.52 26.49
C GLY A 548 7.54 -5.73 27.01
N LYS A 549 6.78 -6.69 27.53
CA LYS A 549 7.32 -7.94 28.04
C LYS A 549 7.32 -8.99 26.94
N TYR A 550 8.44 -9.67 26.75
CA TYR A 550 8.61 -10.67 25.69
C TYR A 550 9.00 -12.02 26.24
N LYS A 551 8.58 -13.06 25.52
CA LYS A 551 9.08 -14.44 25.66
C LYS A 551 9.76 -14.84 24.36
N VAL A 552 11.04 -15.22 24.43
CA VAL A 552 11.74 -15.87 23.31
C VAL A 552 11.80 -17.37 23.58
N SER A 553 11.30 -18.17 22.64
CA SER A 553 11.31 -19.64 22.67
C SER A 553 12.29 -20.18 21.64
N ILE A 554 13.16 -21.11 22.03
CA ILE A 554 14.27 -21.62 21.23
C ILE A 554 14.23 -23.13 21.23
N ASP A 555 14.17 -23.74 20.05
CA ASP A 555 14.18 -25.20 19.89
C ASP A 555 15.57 -25.66 19.48
N LEU A 556 16.12 -26.59 20.27
CA LEU A 556 17.42 -27.23 20.01
C LEU A 556 17.23 -28.72 19.74
N GLU A 557 17.82 -29.21 18.65
CA GLU A 557 17.89 -30.63 18.30
C GLU A 557 19.32 -31.17 18.41
N TYR A 558 19.44 -32.44 18.78
CA TYR A 558 20.72 -33.10 19.01
C TYR A 558 20.79 -34.44 18.27
N ASP A 559 21.88 -34.68 17.53
CA ASP A 559 22.13 -35.98 16.93
C ASP A 559 22.80 -36.88 17.98
N ARG A 560 22.07 -37.91 18.46
CA ARG A 560 22.69 -38.96 19.29
C ARG A 560 23.81 -39.62 18.48
N ILE A 561 25.07 -39.37 18.85
CA ILE A 561 26.17 -40.26 18.49
C ILE A 561 25.86 -41.60 19.16
N SER A 562 25.41 -42.56 18.36
CA SER A 562 25.28 -43.95 18.81
C SER A 562 26.67 -44.40 19.24
N ALA A 563 26.83 -44.82 20.50
CA ALA A 563 28.10 -45.38 20.96
C ALA A 563 28.58 -46.41 19.93
N PRO A 564 29.87 -46.40 19.52
CA PRO A 564 30.36 -47.40 18.58
C PRO A 564 30.09 -48.77 19.19
N GLY A 565 29.25 -49.56 18.52
CA GLY A 565 29.00 -50.95 18.92
C GLY A 565 30.35 -51.66 19.06
N GLU A 566 30.46 -52.53 20.08
CA GLU A 566 31.70 -53.20 20.51
C GLU A 566 32.53 -53.80 19.36
N ASN A 567 31.89 -54.12 18.22
CA ASN A 567 32.51 -54.67 17.02
C ASN A 567 33.42 -53.71 16.23
N GLY A 568 33.27 -52.37 16.37
CA GLY A 568 34.06 -51.40 15.61
C GLY A 568 35.48 -51.18 16.16
N ILE A 569 35.62 -51.24 17.49
CA ILE A 569 36.91 -51.07 18.17
C ILE A 569 37.76 -52.33 18.03
N GLU A 570 37.15 -53.52 18.07
CA GLU A 570 37.86 -54.80 17.91
C GLU A 570 38.46 -54.95 16.49
N GLN A 571 37.78 -54.45 15.44
CA GLN A 571 38.30 -54.46 14.08
C GLN A 571 39.44 -53.43 13.86
N ALA A 572 39.40 -52.27 14.51
CA ALA A 572 40.45 -51.26 14.40
C ALA A 572 41.74 -51.70 15.12
N VAL A 573 41.62 -52.34 16.29
CA VAL A 573 42.76 -52.84 17.07
C VAL A 573 43.46 -54.01 16.36
N ARG A 574 42.71 -54.93 15.71
CA ARG A 574 43.30 -56.01 14.90
C ARG A 574 44.03 -55.52 13.64
N ARG A 575 43.67 -54.35 13.10
CA ARG A 575 44.32 -53.76 11.92
C ARG A 575 45.65 -53.06 12.24
N VAL A 576 45.83 -52.58 13.47
CA VAL A 576 47.01 -51.82 13.89
C VAL A 576 48.02 -52.69 14.64
N LEU A 577 47.57 -53.66 15.43
CA LEU A 577 48.43 -54.47 16.31
C LEU A 577 48.54 -55.94 15.86
N GLY A 578 48.96 -56.18 14.61
CA GLY A 578 49.14 -57.53 14.07
C GLY A 578 49.78 -58.52 15.08
N ASN A 579 49.39 -59.80 15.01
CA ASN A 579 49.73 -60.89 15.95
C ASN A 579 51.17 -60.85 16.52
N VAL A 580 51.38 -60.10 17.60
CA VAL A 580 52.63 -60.14 18.37
C VAL A 580 52.25 -60.26 19.84
N GLY A 581 52.65 -61.38 20.42
CA GLY A 581 52.35 -61.76 21.79
C GLY A 581 52.96 -60.83 22.84
N ASN A 582 52.24 -60.71 23.94
CA ASN A 582 52.68 -60.42 25.31
C ASN A 582 53.96 -59.58 25.48
N ARG A 583 53.78 -58.29 25.79
CA ARG A 583 54.28 -57.60 27.01
C ARG A 583 54.11 -56.09 26.86
N PHE A 584 53.17 -55.48 27.58
CA PHE A 584 53.30 -54.10 28.05
C PHE A 584 52.65 -53.91 29.43
N PRO A 585 53.24 -53.11 30.34
CA PRO A 585 52.84 -53.03 31.74
C PRO A 585 52.11 -51.72 32.02
N TYR A 586 50.85 -51.59 31.65
CA TYR A 586 49.98 -50.54 32.18
C TYR A 586 48.59 -51.14 32.41
N GLY A 587 48.08 -50.99 33.64
CA GLY A 587 46.77 -51.48 34.06
C GLY A 587 45.62 -50.89 33.23
N PRO A 588 44.39 -51.43 33.37
CA PRO A 588 43.26 -51.05 32.54
C PRO A 588 42.96 -49.55 32.71
N VAL A 589 43.18 -48.77 31.65
CA VAL A 589 42.68 -47.40 31.55
C VAL A 589 41.15 -47.50 31.52
N ASP A 590 40.48 -46.93 32.51
CA ASP A 590 39.02 -46.88 32.61
C ASP A 590 38.47 -45.85 31.60
N TRP A 591 38.46 -46.22 30.32
CA TRP A 591 38.00 -45.40 29.20
C TRP A 591 36.50 -45.05 29.28
N LYS A 592 35.72 -45.74 30.12
CA LYS A 592 34.31 -45.43 30.37
C LYS A 592 34.13 -44.07 31.05
N LYS A 593 35.06 -43.64 31.92
CA LYS A 593 35.00 -42.30 32.54
C LYS A 593 35.38 -41.17 31.59
N SER A 594 36.32 -41.39 30.66
CA SER A 594 36.71 -40.38 29.66
C SER A 594 35.67 -40.23 28.54
N ALA A 595 35.06 -41.33 28.07
CA ALA A 595 34.02 -41.27 27.05
C ALA A 595 32.70 -40.65 27.56
N MET A 596 32.34 -40.84 28.83
CA MET A 596 31.15 -40.21 29.43
C MET A 596 31.34 -38.71 29.74
N SER A 597 32.57 -38.20 29.79
CA SER A 597 32.83 -36.75 29.97
C SER A 597 32.69 -35.93 28.68
N ALA A 598 32.78 -36.58 27.51
CA ALA A 598 32.77 -35.95 26.20
C ALA A 598 31.38 -35.76 25.57
N GLN A 599 30.31 -36.01 26.34
CA GLN A 599 28.92 -35.95 25.85
C GLN A 599 28.06 -34.88 26.55
N ARG A 600 28.68 -33.93 27.25
CA ARG A 600 27.93 -32.86 27.93
C ARG A 600 27.83 -31.64 27.03
N LEU A 601 26.63 -31.41 26.52
CA LEU A 601 26.29 -30.16 25.87
C LEU A 601 26.29 -29.04 26.92
N ASP A 602 27.20 -28.06 26.77
CA ASP A 602 27.10 -26.79 27.48
C ASP A 602 26.80 -25.67 26.47
N VAL A 603 25.57 -25.14 26.52
CA VAL A 603 25.11 -24.02 25.70
C VAL A 603 24.78 -22.85 26.60
N ASN A 604 25.25 -21.66 26.26
CA ASN A 604 24.80 -20.42 26.88
C ASN A 604 23.93 -19.65 25.88
N ILE A 605 22.71 -19.32 26.29
CA ILE A 605 21.76 -18.54 25.50
C ILE A 605 21.62 -17.18 26.20
N GLU A 606 21.86 -16.10 25.48
CA GLU A 606 21.76 -14.74 25.99
C GLU A 606 20.76 -13.94 25.16
N ILE A 607 19.96 -13.12 25.83
CA ILE A 607 19.25 -12.00 25.21
C ILE A 607 20.06 -10.75 25.55
N ALA A 608 20.50 -10.01 24.53
CA ALA A 608 21.37 -8.84 24.70
C ALA A 608 20.89 -7.66 23.86
N ALA A 609 21.34 -6.47 24.25
CA ALA A 609 21.26 -5.24 23.47
C ALA A 609 22.63 -4.54 23.56
N GLY A 610 23.34 -4.44 22.43
CA GLY A 610 24.73 -3.98 22.48
C GLY A 610 25.58 -4.89 23.37
N ASP A 611 26.42 -4.32 24.24
CA ASP A 611 27.25 -5.12 25.17
C ASP A 611 26.49 -5.59 26.42
N ASP A 612 25.25 -5.13 26.63
CA ASP A 612 24.46 -5.42 27.82
C ASP A 612 23.65 -6.73 27.66
N VAL A 613 23.97 -7.72 28.49
CA VAL A 613 23.18 -8.96 28.60
C VAL A 613 21.96 -8.70 29.49
N ILE A 614 20.77 -8.77 28.90
CA ILE A 614 19.49 -8.53 29.58
C ILE A 614 19.09 -9.75 30.42
N THR A 615 19.21 -10.94 29.84
CA THR A 615 18.93 -12.21 30.51
C THR A 615 19.71 -13.34 29.84
N SER A 616 20.03 -14.40 30.59
CA SER A 616 20.76 -15.55 30.07
C SER A 616 20.27 -16.86 30.67
N LEU A 617 20.50 -17.94 29.93
CA LEU A 617 20.19 -19.30 30.31
C LEU A 617 21.39 -20.19 29.97
N GLN A 618 22.02 -20.73 31.01
CA GLN A 618 23.07 -21.72 30.86
C GLN A 618 22.48 -23.12 30.96
N LEU A 619 22.74 -23.92 29.94
CA LEU A 619 22.29 -25.29 29.84
C LEU A 619 23.48 -26.23 30.03
N ASN A 620 23.52 -26.96 31.14
CA ASN A 620 24.62 -27.86 31.47
C ASN A 620 24.16 -29.32 31.49
N GLY A 621 24.86 -30.20 30.75
CA GLY A 621 24.68 -31.65 30.87
C GLY A 621 23.29 -32.17 30.47
N ILE A 622 22.73 -31.62 29.40
CA ILE A 622 21.39 -32.00 28.92
C ILE A 622 21.41 -33.45 28.40
N ASP A 623 20.52 -34.27 28.94
CA ASP A 623 20.11 -35.53 28.33
C ASP A 623 18.73 -35.32 27.68
N VAL A 624 18.47 -36.03 26.57
CA VAL A 624 17.18 -36.20 25.88
C VAL A 624 16.83 -35.25 24.69
N ALA A 625 16.21 -35.89 23.69
CA ALA A 625 15.73 -35.41 22.39
C ALA A 625 14.90 -34.11 22.44
N THR A 626 15.06 -33.28 21.39
CA THR A 626 14.38 -32.00 21.10
C THR A 626 13.86 -31.25 22.32
N SER A 627 14.65 -30.28 22.81
CA SER A 627 14.25 -29.46 23.95
C SER A 627 13.94 -28.03 23.51
N SER A 628 12.77 -27.53 23.93
CA SER A 628 12.36 -26.14 23.76
C SER A 628 12.65 -25.37 25.04
N TYR A 629 13.35 -24.25 24.92
CA TYR A 629 13.74 -23.38 26.02
C TYR A 629 13.10 -22.02 25.87
N SER A 630 12.81 -21.33 26.98
CA SER A 630 12.27 -19.97 26.90
C SER A 630 12.89 -19.01 27.89
N LEU A 631 13.18 -17.80 27.42
CA LEU A 631 13.60 -16.68 28.25
C LEU A 631 12.53 -15.58 28.20
N VAL A 632 12.33 -14.90 29.32
CA VAL A 632 11.41 -13.75 29.43
C VAL A 632 12.22 -12.51 29.78
N PHE A 633 11.95 -11.41 29.09
CA PHE A 633 12.64 -10.14 29.29
C PHE A 633 11.73 -8.95 29.01
N ASP A 634 12.12 -7.78 29.49
CA ASP A 634 11.43 -6.52 29.24
C ASP A 634 12.20 -5.69 28.21
N VAL A 635 11.49 -5.15 27.23
CA VAL A 635 12.00 -4.19 26.25
C VAL A 635 11.63 -2.79 26.73
N ALA A 636 12.63 -2.00 27.07
CA ALA A 636 12.45 -0.62 27.49
C ALA A 636 12.12 0.30 26.31
N SER A 637 11.37 1.38 26.59
CA SER A 637 11.04 2.40 25.58
C SER A 637 12.24 3.18 25.02
N ALA A 638 13.38 3.13 25.71
CA ALA A 638 14.61 3.82 25.34
C ALA A 638 15.58 2.97 24.50
N LEU A 639 15.23 1.73 24.15
CA LEU A 639 16.13 0.80 23.45
C LEU A 639 16.71 1.41 22.16
N SER A 640 15.93 2.18 21.40
CA SER A 640 16.36 2.83 20.16
C SER A 640 17.19 4.12 20.32
N MET A 641 17.53 4.52 21.55
CA MET A 641 18.14 5.83 21.83
C MET A 641 19.62 5.82 22.22
N SER A 642 20.21 4.67 22.49
CA SER A 642 21.63 4.59 22.87
C SER A 642 22.57 4.85 21.69
N GLY A 643 23.85 5.09 21.99
CA GLY A 643 24.90 5.38 21.00
C GLY A 643 25.47 4.16 20.28
N THR A 644 25.13 2.96 20.76
CA THR A 644 25.41 1.67 20.12
C THR A 644 24.18 1.21 19.33
N PRO A 645 24.32 0.35 18.30
CA PRO A 645 23.17 -0.23 17.61
C PRO A 645 22.45 -1.21 18.54
N ASP A 646 21.71 -0.69 19.52
CA ASP A 646 20.98 -1.45 20.52
C ASP A 646 19.69 -1.97 19.90
N ALA A 647 19.85 -3.11 19.26
CA ALA A 647 18.75 -3.96 18.85
C ALA A 647 18.78 -5.21 19.73
N ILE A 648 17.61 -5.79 19.98
CA ILE A 648 17.54 -7.07 20.68
C ILE A 648 18.13 -8.15 19.80
N GLU A 649 19.08 -8.89 20.37
CA GLU A 649 19.61 -10.10 19.76
C GLU A 649 19.59 -11.27 20.74
N VAL A 650 19.49 -12.46 20.15
CA VAL A 650 19.65 -13.74 20.82
C VAL A 650 21.03 -14.27 20.46
N ARG A 651 21.91 -14.45 21.43
CA ARG A 651 23.24 -15.05 21.23
C ARG A 651 23.22 -16.47 21.76
N ILE A 652 23.62 -17.43 20.93
CA ILE A 652 23.74 -18.83 21.35
C ILE A 652 25.22 -19.22 21.23
N HIS A 653 25.81 -19.60 22.35
CA HIS A 653 27.22 -19.94 22.49
C HIS A 653 27.38 -21.43 22.82
N SER A 654 28.43 -22.05 22.27
CA SER A 654 28.84 -23.41 22.65
C SER A 654 30.25 -23.40 23.24
N ASN A 655 30.50 -24.31 24.17
CA ASN A 655 31.84 -24.62 24.65
C ASN A 655 32.61 -25.60 23.73
N GLY A 656 32.01 -26.03 22.62
CA GLY A 656 32.59 -26.97 21.65
C GLY A 656 32.40 -28.45 21.97
N ALA A 657 31.66 -28.82 23.02
CA ALA A 657 31.59 -30.22 23.46
C ALA A 657 30.74 -31.15 22.57
N ALA A 658 29.72 -30.64 21.85
CA ALA A 658 28.84 -31.48 21.03
C ALA A 658 28.07 -30.72 19.90
N GLU A 659 27.72 -31.42 18.81
CA GLU A 659 26.95 -30.85 17.69
C GLU A 659 25.44 -30.78 18.01
N PHE A 660 24.82 -29.62 17.76
CA PHE A 660 23.38 -29.41 17.91
C PHE A 660 22.87 -28.49 16.80
N ARG A 661 21.55 -28.43 16.65
CA ARG A 661 20.85 -27.63 15.64
C ARG A 661 19.88 -26.69 16.35
N VAL A 662 19.97 -25.41 16.04
CA VAL A 662 18.93 -24.42 16.33
C VAL A 662 17.90 -24.52 15.21
N THR A 663 16.69 -24.99 15.53
CA THR A 663 15.65 -25.25 14.54
C THR A 663 14.54 -24.22 14.55
N ARG A 664 14.40 -23.48 15.66
CA ARG A 664 13.38 -22.45 15.84
C ARG A 664 13.84 -21.39 16.85
N VAL A 665 13.56 -20.12 16.58
CA VAL A 665 13.71 -19.01 17.55
C VAL A 665 12.51 -18.09 17.38
N VAL A 666 11.52 -18.14 18.28
CA VAL A 666 10.31 -17.31 18.20
C VAL A 666 10.26 -16.29 19.32
N ALA A 667 10.03 -15.03 18.97
CA ALA A 667 9.73 -13.98 19.93
C ALA A 667 8.24 -13.65 19.97
N GLN A 668 7.66 -13.69 21.17
CA GLN A 668 6.25 -13.39 21.43
C GLN A 668 6.15 -12.22 22.41
N ARG A 669 5.38 -11.18 22.08
CA ARG A 669 5.05 -10.10 23.01
C ARG A 669 3.93 -10.59 23.94
N LEU A 670 4.19 -10.63 25.24
CA LEU A 670 3.24 -11.06 26.27
C LEU A 670 2.29 -9.94 26.71
N GLY A 671 2.65 -8.68 26.44
CA GLY A 671 1.84 -7.51 26.73
C GLY A 671 2.66 -6.21 26.70
N PRO A 672 2.00 -5.05 26.60
CA PRO A 672 2.66 -3.76 26.73
C PRO A 672 3.26 -3.59 28.14
N GLN A 673 4.33 -2.81 28.25
CA GLN A 673 4.90 -2.48 29.55
C GLN A 673 3.90 -1.60 30.30
N ALA A 674 3.66 -1.86 31.60
CA ALA A 674 2.80 -0.97 32.40
C ALA A 674 3.33 0.48 32.28
N PRO A 675 2.47 1.48 32.04
CA PRO A 675 2.92 2.86 31.95
C PRO A 675 3.68 3.21 33.22
N LEU A 676 4.86 3.83 33.06
CA LEU A 676 5.63 4.40 34.16
C LEU A 676 4.79 5.53 34.79
N SER A 677 3.89 5.16 35.69
CA SER A 677 3.08 6.09 36.46
C SER A 677 4.02 6.91 37.35
N HIS A 678 4.02 8.22 37.13
CA HIS A 678 4.53 9.26 38.03
C HIS A 678 5.84 8.95 38.80
N ARG A 679 6.97 8.98 38.09
CA ARG A 679 8.23 9.45 38.69
C ARG A 679 8.95 10.44 37.77
N ILE A 680 8.27 11.53 37.44
CA ILE A 680 8.96 12.83 37.30
C ILE A 680 9.14 13.35 38.73
N LYS A 681 10.10 12.80 39.48
CA LYS A 681 10.59 13.43 40.70
C LYS A 681 11.88 14.13 40.35
N ARG A 682 11.83 15.47 40.38
CA ARG A 682 12.93 16.43 40.45
C ARG A 682 14.32 15.77 40.52
N LEU A 683 15.02 15.71 39.40
CA LEU A 683 16.47 15.68 39.42
C LEU A 683 16.93 17.13 39.53
N SER A 684 17.34 17.53 40.74
CA SER A 684 18.11 18.75 40.96
C SER A 684 19.46 18.64 40.22
N PRO A 685 20.02 19.76 39.72
CA PRO A 685 21.29 19.77 39.02
C PRO A 685 22.43 19.62 40.03
N ALA A 686 23.10 18.47 40.01
CA ALA A 686 24.39 18.28 40.66
C ALA A 686 25.40 17.73 39.64
N PHE A 687 25.60 18.49 38.56
CA PHE A 687 26.83 18.43 37.78
C PHE A 687 27.33 19.86 37.55
N SER A 688 28.01 20.38 38.56
CA SER A 688 28.94 21.48 38.37
C SER A 688 30.19 21.22 39.22
N LYS A 689 31.33 21.16 38.51
CA LYS A 689 32.70 21.43 38.97
C LYS A 689 33.35 20.39 39.91
N GLU A 690 34.26 19.59 39.35
CA GLU A 690 35.72 19.77 39.47
C GLU A 690 36.49 18.65 38.73
N HIS A 691 37.49 19.07 37.95
CA HIS A 691 38.54 18.34 37.21
C HIS A 691 38.20 17.51 35.97
#